data_AF-K2ET98-F1
#
_entry.id   AF-K2ET98-F1
#
_cell.length_a   1.000
_cell.length_b   1.000
_cell.length_c   1.000
_cell.angle_alpha   90.00
_cell.angle_beta   90.00
_cell.angle_gamma   90.00
#
_symmetry.space_group_name_H-M   'P 1'
#
loop_
_entity.id
_entity.type
_entity.pdbx_description
1 polymer ?
#
loop_
_entity_poly.entity_id
_entity_poly.type
_entity_poly.pdbx_seq_one_letter_code
_entity_poly.pdbx_strand_id
1 'polypeptide(L)'
;MIKNLGELIGKLSSYKGLTDDSRKVEKGHIFVAVRGVGSDGHDYIKDAFKNGASLVVGEKDIKIGNYLKVKDSREALGQLASVWFGRPSEKLKMIGITGTKGKTTTAHIIHHILNSLGKRVGILSSISVPGLHVTSPDVISLHKFLKKFVDDGDEYAVVEVSSHGIDQKRIAGIHFDVGVLTNIAPEHLDYHRTFKEYKKVKKSFINSCKWKVISPKDTSINVLPGKYNNLNVEVAISAVEKFGISRNSALKVLKDFRLPEGRLAEIKNDIGANIIIDFAHTPDSLEAVLTHLRGTTRGKLISLFGCAGERDPRKRFKMGKISAKLSDISVFTAEDPRSENVFDILSKMSEGARSANAKEDKTFFKIAERGEAIAYALSLCKKGDTVAILGKGHEKSMAYGVYEHPWSDKEIVENFLGRSKDISAVILAAGKGTRMKSTLPKVIHKICGRPMIAYTLENLRSAGVGSITAVISFKRNQVAKYIKGAIELAIQKNPKGGTADAARAGFVKVPPSSKILIVINGDDSAFYKPETIRQIIKIHVERQRALTFVSLMKNNPTGLGRVIRGKNGLITKIVEERDATPEEKNIKEVNDGLYVFDKDWFAKNIDNVKKSKQGEYYLVDLIKMAIDQGMRMATYTLPDDSEWQGINTPEELEKARIKMEERLGTFNE
;
A
#
# COMPACT_ATOMS: atom_id res chain seq x y z
N MET A 1 -42.48 26.65 -4.99
CA MET A 1 -42.07 25.23 -5.18
C MET A 1 -41.50 25.08 -6.56
N ILE A 2 -40.34 24.45 -6.67
CA ILE A 2 -39.68 24.15 -7.95
C ILE A 2 -40.36 22.93 -8.56
N LYS A 3 -40.88 23.05 -9.78
CA LYS A 3 -41.73 22.02 -10.40
C LYS A 3 -40.96 21.01 -11.24
N ASN A 4 -39.79 21.39 -11.76
CA ASN A 4 -38.96 20.54 -12.60
C ASN A 4 -37.48 20.97 -12.53
N LEU A 5 -36.60 20.14 -13.10
CA LEU A 5 -35.15 20.35 -13.08
C LEU A 5 -34.71 21.62 -13.84
N GLY A 6 -35.39 22.00 -14.92
CA GLY A 6 -35.08 23.23 -15.66
C GLY A 6 -35.34 24.48 -14.82
N GLU A 7 -36.45 24.51 -14.08
CA GLU A 7 -36.74 25.59 -13.13
C GLU A 7 -35.70 25.64 -11.99
N LEU A 8 -35.24 24.48 -11.50
CA LEU A 8 -34.17 24.42 -10.51
C LEU A 8 -32.88 25.05 -11.02
N ILE A 9 -32.47 24.65 -12.22
CA ILE A 9 -31.26 25.17 -12.88
C ILE A 9 -31.31 26.70 -12.99
N GLY A 10 -32.45 27.27 -13.38
CA GLY A 10 -32.63 28.72 -13.48
C GLY A 10 -32.59 29.47 -12.15
N LYS A 11 -32.72 28.78 -11.02
CA LYS A 11 -32.73 29.35 -9.66
C LYS A 11 -31.57 28.86 -8.80
N LEU A 12 -30.55 28.20 -9.37
CA LEU A 12 -29.43 27.64 -8.60
C LEU A 12 -28.71 28.69 -7.74
N SER A 13 -28.63 29.94 -8.21
CA SER A 13 -28.01 31.05 -7.48
C SER A 13 -28.72 31.43 -6.16
N SER A 14 -29.96 30.99 -5.93
CA SER A 14 -30.65 31.21 -4.66
C SER A 14 -30.25 30.23 -3.55
N TYR A 15 -29.43 29.23 -3.87
CA TYR A 15 -28.96 28.21 -2.94
C TYR A 15 -27.50 28.44 -2.53
N LYS A 16 -27.09 27.92 -1.37
CA LYS A 16 -25.75 28.15 -0.80
C LYS A 16 -24.76 27.02 -1.05
N GLY A 17 -25.24 25.81 -1.37
CA GLY A 17 -24.39 24.65 -1.63
C GLY A 17 -25.11 23.56 -2.41
N LEU A 18 -24.34 22.64 -2.98
CA LEU A 18 -24.80 21.43 -3.66
C LEU A 18 -23.98 20.24 -3.14
N THR A 19 -24.66 19.20 -2.65
CA THR A 19 -24.02 17.97 -2.13
C THR A 19 -24.87 16.74 -2.41
N ASP A 20 -24.25 15.58 -2.56
CA ASP A 20 -24.88 14.25 -2.58
C ASP A 20 -24.57 13.43 -1.32
N ASP A 21 -23.89 14.04 -0.34
CA ASP A 21 -23.63 13.50 1.00
C ASP A 21 -24.44 14.26 2.05
N SER A 22 -25.36 13.56 2.73
CA SER A 22 -26.26 14.11 3.75
C SER A 22 -25.50 14.66 4.97
N ARG A 23 -24.30 14.14 5.24
CA ARG A 23 -23.43 14.57 6.34
C ARG A 23 -22.77 15.92 6.07
N LYS A 24 -22.66 16.31 4.79
CA LYS A 24 -22.09 17.59 4.32
C LYS A 24 -23.16 18.65 4.03
N VAL A 25 -24.42 18.39 4.40
CA VAL A 25 -25.51 19.33 4.22
C VAL A 25 -25.40 20.43 5.27
N GLU A 26 -25.52 21.68 4.83
CA GLU A 26 -25.66 22.86 5.68
C GLU A 26 -26.92 23.65 5.29
N LYS A 27 -27.27 24.65 6.11
CA LYS A 27 -28.43 25.51 5.90
C LYS A 27 -28.35 26.22 4.54
N GLY A 28 -29.30 25.93 3.65
CA GLY A 28 -29.36 26.52 2.31
C GLY A 28 -28.85 25.61 1.19
N HIS A 29 -28.40 24.40 1.50
CA HIS A 29 -27.90 23.45 0.51
C HIS A 29 -29.03 22.77 -0.27
N ILE A 30 -28.69 22.34 -1.49
CA ILE A 30 -29.40 21.32 -2.25
C ILE A 30 -28.75 19.98 -1.93
N PHE A 31 -29.54 19.00 -1.50
CA PHE A 31 -29.10 17.62 -1.36
C PHE A 31 -29.66 16.78 -2.50
N VAL A 32 -28.79 16.06 -3.23
CA VAL A 32 -29.22 15.11 -4.27
C VAL A 32 -29.09 13.68 -3.76
N ALA A 33 -30.21 13.03 -3.53
CA ALA A 33 -30.29 11.66 -3.07
C ALA A 33 -29.95 10.69 -4.21
N VAL A 34 -28.68 10.30 -4.31
CA VAL A 34 -28.20 9.34 -5.30
C VAL A 34 -28.18 7.91 -4.75
N ARG A 35 -28.63 6.94 -5.55
CA ARG A 35 -28.48 5.52 -5.20
C ARG A 35 -27.05 5.05 -5.45
N GLY A 36 -26.31 4.74 -4.39
CA GLY A 36 -24.96 4.17 -4.42
C GLY A 36 -24.94 2.66 -4.60
N VAL A 37 -23.73 2.07 -4.58
CA VAL A 37 -23.53 0.61 -4.66
C VAL A 37 -23.81 -0.07 -3.31
N GLY A 38 -23.40 0.55 -2.20
CA GLY A 38 -23.55 0.02 -0.85
C GLY A 38 -24.60 0.73 0.02
N SER A 39 -25.11 1.88 -0.42
CA SER A 39 -26.10 2.67 0.31
C SER A 39 -26.98 3.47 -0.65
N ASP A 40 -28.25 3.69 -0.27
CA ASP A 40 -29.22 4.47 -1.05
C ASP A 40 -29.40 5.85 -0.40
N GLY A 41 -28.95 6.92 -1.07
CA GLY A 41 -29.00 8.28 -0.55
C GLY A 41 -30.41 8.75 -0.16
N HIS A 42 -31.45 8.10 -0.69
CA HIS A 42 -32.84 8.38 -0.33
C HIS A 42 -33.16 8.06 1.12
N ASP A 43 -32.42 7.15 1.74
CA ASP A 43 -32.68 6.74 3.13
C ASP A 43 -32.27 7.85 4.12
N TYR A 44 -31.42 8.79 3.69
CA TYR A 44 -30.93 9.93 4.49
C TYR A 44 -31.65 11.26 4.20
N ILE A 45 -32.78 11.24 3.49
CA ILE A 45 -33.51 12.48 3.14
C ILE A 45 -33.99 13.23 4.39
N LYS A 46 -34.43 12.50 5.42
CA LYS A 46 -34.83 13.10 6.70
C LYS A 46 -33.66 13.80 7.38
N ASP A 47 -32.49 13.16 7.39
CA ASP A 47 -31.27 13.72 7.96
C ASP A 47 -30.80 14.95 7.18
N ALA A 48 -30.88 14.92 5.84
CA ALA A 48 -30.57 16.08 5.02
C ALA A 48 -31.46 17.30 5.35
N PHE A 49 -32.78 17.12 5.49
CA PHE A 49 -33.66 18.21 5.94
C PHE A 49 -33.32 18.68 7.35
N LYS A 50 -33.05 17.76 8.28
CA LYS A 50 -32.61 18.07 9.65
C LYS A 50 -31.33 18.91 9.67
N ASN A 51 -30.38 18.60 8.76
CA ASN A 51 -29.11 19.31 8.62
C ASN A 51 -29.24 20.65 7.86
N GLY A 52 -30.43 20.99 7.35
CA GLY A 52 -30.72 22.31 6.78
C GLY A 52 -30.85 22.38 5.26
N ALA A 53 -31.01 21.23 4.57
CA ALA A 53 -31.29 21.22 3.14
C ALA A 53 -32.54 22.06 2.83
N SER A 54 -32.40 23.03 1.92
CA SER A 54 -33.51 23.87 1.44
C SER A 54 -34.25 23.24 0.26
N LEU A 55 -33.64 22.26 -0.38
CA LEU A 55 -34.24 21.42 -1.40
C LEU A 55 -33.56 20.06 -1.38
N VAL A 56 -34.36 19.00 -1.54
CA VAL A 56 -33.87 17.65 -1.81
C VAL A 56 -34.31 17.24 -3.21
N VAL A 57 -33.42 16.60 -3.97
CA VAL A 57 -33.70 16.06 -5.31
C VAL A 57 -33.53 14.53 -5.25
N GLY A 58 -34.51 13.78 -5.76
CA GLY A 58 -34.45 12.31 -5.73
C GLY A 58 -35.45 11.63 -6.67
N GLU A 59 -35.40 10.31 -6.75
CA GLU A 59 -36.18 9.48 -7.67
C GLU A 59 -37.49 8.95 -7.05
N LYS A 60 -37.50 8.76 -5.72
CA LYS A 60 -38.65 8.22 -4.98
C LYS A 60 -39.79 9.24 -4.90
N ASP A 61 -41.02 8.75 -4.74
CA ASP A 61 -42.18 9.60 -4.46
C ASP A 61 -42.24 9.89 -2.95
N ILE A 62 -41.75 11.08 -2.56
CA ILE A 62 -41.60 11.49 -1.16
C ILE A 62 -42.31 12.82 -0.96
N LYS A 63 -43.16 12.90 0.06
CA LYS A 63 -43.97 14.08 0.41
C LYS A 63 -43.46 14.75 1.70
N ILE A 64 -42.16 14.97 1.80
CA ILE A 64 -41.52 15.61 2.96
C ILE A 64 -40.70 16.81 2.47
N GLY A 65 -40.91 17.97 3.11
CA GLY A 65 -40.17 19.19 2.83
C GLY A 65 -40.29 19.67 1.38
N ASN A 66 -39.34 20.49 0.96
CA ASN A 66 -39.21 20.90 -0.44
C ASN A 66 -38.44 19.81 -1.18
N TYR A 67 -39.16 18.95 -1.91
CA TYR A 67 -38.61 17.79 -2.60
C TYR A 67 -38.93 17.83 -4.10
N LEU A 68 -37.93 17.64 -4.94
CA LEU A 68 -38.06 17.55 -6.39
C LEU A 68 -37.83 16.11 -6.86
N LYS A 69 -38.89 15.50 -7.39
CA LYS A 69 -38.80 14.18 -8.03
C LYS A 69 -38.18 14.29 -9.42
N VAL A 70 -37.16 13.49 -9.69
CA VAL A 70 -36.51 13.35 -11.00
C VAL A 70 -36.52 11.89 -11.46
N LYS A 71 -36.27 11.66 -12.75
CA LYS A 71 -36.19 10.29 -13.28
C LYS A 71 -34.88 9.60 -12.94
N ASP A 72 -33.80 10.37 -12.86
CA ASP A 72 -32.44 9.88 -12.60
C ASP A 72 -31.69 10.94 -11.79
N SER A 73 -31.40 10.60 -10.53
CA SER A 73 -30.73 11.48 -9.57
C SER A 73 -29.28 11.76 -9.95
N ARG A 74 -28.58 10.79 -10.57
CA ARG A 74 -27.18 10.94 -10.97
C ARG A 74 -27.04 11.88 -12.16
N GLU A 75 -27.95 11.75 -13.13
CA GLU A 75 -28.02 12.66 -14.27
C GLU A 75 -28.38 14.08 -13.82
N ALA A 76 -29.37 14.21 -12.92
CA ALA A 76 -29.75 15.49 -12.34
C ALA A 76 -28.58 16.13 -11.58
N LEU A 77 -27.85 15.37 -10.77
CA LEU A 77 -26.66 15.86 -10.07
C LEU A 77 -25.62 16.40 -11.05
N GLY A 78 -25.34 15.70 -12.15
CA GLY A 78 -24.40 16.15 -13.17
C GLY A 78 -24.81 17.47 -13.83
N GLN A 79 -26.09 17.61 -14.17
CA GLN A 79 -26.61 18.86 -14.77
C GLN A 79 -26.57 20.02 -13.79
N LEU A 80 -26.94 19.78 -12.52
CA LEU A 80 -26.86 20.78 -11.46
C LEU A 80 -25.41 21.18 -11.20
N ALA A 81 -24.51 20.22 -11.07
CA ALA A 81 -23.08 20.46 -10.85
C ALA A 81 -22.46 21.26 -12.01
N SER A 82 -22.79 20.91 -13.25
CA SER A 82 -22.31 21.65 -14.42
C SER A 82 -22.65 23.14 -14.32
N VAL A 83 -23.91 23.49 -14.02
CA VAL A 83 -24.31 24.90 -13.89
C VAL A 83 -23.77 25.53 -12.61
N TRP A 84 -23.77 24.80 -11.49
CA TRP A 84 -23.25 25.25 -10.19
C TRP A 84 -21.80 25.73 -10.28
N PHE A 85 -20.97 24.96 -11.00
CA PHE A 85 -19.57 25.27 -11.23
C PHE A 85 -19.32 26.15 -12.47
N GLY A 86 -20.38 26.72 -13.07
CA GLY A 86 -20.25 27.68 -14.17
C GLY A 86 -19.89 27.07 -15.52
N ARG A 87 -20.39 25.87 -15.80
CA ARG A 87 -20.23 25.06 -17.03
C ARG A 87 -18.76 24.93 -17.47
N PRO A 88 -17.88 24.39 -16.61
CA PRO A 88 -16.45 24.42 -16.88
C PRO A 88 -16.04 23.62 -18.12
N SER A 89 -16.73 22.50 -18.42
CA SER A 89 -16.43 21.68 -19.60
C SER A 89 -16.73 22.38 -20.93
N GLU A 90 -17.60 23.40 -20.95
CA GLU A 90 -17.88 24.19 -22.17
C GLU A 90 -16.78 25.23 -22.45
N LYS A 91 -15.94 25.51 -21.45
CA LYS A 91 -14.85 26.50 -21.52
C LYS A 91 -13.48 25.85 -21.77
N LEU A 92 -13.42 24.52 -21.76
CA LEU A 92 -12.21 23.72 -21.91
C LEU A 92 -12.32 22.86 -23.16
N LYS A 93 -11.20 22.58 -23.82
CA LYS A 93 -11.11 21.52 -24.83
C LYS A 93 -10.98 20.18 -24.12
N MET A 94 -12.05 19.39 -24.14
CA MET A 94 -12.22 18.23 -23.28
C MET A 94 -11.80 16.93 -23.98
N ILE A 95 -10.82 16.23 -23.40
CA ILE A 95 -10.31 14.94 -23.89
C ILE A 95 -10.56 13.88 -22.82
N GLY A 96 -11.43 12.92 -23.12
CA GLY A 96 -11.72 11.81 -22.20
C GLY A 96 -11.14 10.50 -22.71
N ILE A 97 -10.34 9.82 -21.88
CA ILE A 97 -9.68 8.55 -22.24
C ILE A 97 -10.32 7.39 -21.51
N THR A 98 -10.90 6.44 -22.25
CA THR A 98 -11.34 5.16 -21.73
C THR A 98 -10.57 3.99 -22.34
N GLY A 99 -10.66 2.85 -21.67
CA GLY A 99 -10.11 1.58 -22.11
C GLY A 99 -9.87 0.66 -20.94
N THR A 100 -9.48 -0.58 -21.24
CA THR A 100 -9.05 -1.56 -20.24
C THR A 100 -7.69 -1.13 -19.69
N LYS A 101 -6.68 -0.99 -20.56
CA LYS A 101 -5.30 -0.59 -20.21
C LYS A 101 -4.84 0.65 -20.95
N GLY A 102 -3.78 1.31 -20.47
CA GLY A 102 -3.15 2.45 -21.15
C GLY A 102 -3.79 3.82 -20.91
N LYS A 103 -4.92 3.92 -20.20
CA LYS A 103 -5.61 5.20 -19.91
C LYS A 103 -4.67 6.25 -19.32
N THR A 104 -4.00 5.92 -18.21
CA THR A 104 -3.05 6.79 -17.52
C THR A 104 -1.89 7.20 -18.43
N THR A 105 -1.27 6.24 -19.11
CA THR A 105 -0.15 6.51 -20.01
C THR A 105 -0.56 7.43 -21.16
N THR A 106 -1.69 7.15 -21.82
CA THR A 106 -2.25 8.00 -22.88
C THR A 106 -2.60 9.39 -22.37
N ALA A 107 -3.21 9.53 -21.18
CA ALA A 107 -3.52 10.82 -20.58
C ALA A 107 -2.27 11.67 -20.36
N HIS A 108 -1.20 11.07 -19.82
CA HIS A 108 0.07 11.73 -19.59
C HIS A 108 0.83 12.05 -20.89
N ILE A 109 0.74 11.19 -21.91
CA ILE A 109 1.30 11.46 -23.25
C ILE A 109 0.60 12.67 -23.86
N ILE A 110 -0.74 12.73 -23.84
CA ILE A 110 -1.53 13.85 -24.37
C ILE A 110 -1.18 15.15 -23.62
N HIS A 111 -1.16 15.08 -22.29
CA HIS A 111 -0.78 16.22 -21.45
C HIS A 111 0.64 16.71 -21.77
N HIS A 112 1.62 15.79 -21.87
CA HIS A 112 3.00 16.14 -22.23
C HIS A 112 3.11 16.78 -23.60
N ILE A 113 2.42 16.23 -24.62
CA ILE A 113 2.44 16.79 -25.97
C ILE A 113 1.91 18.23 -25.95
N LEU A 114 0.74 18.44 -25.36
CA LEU A 114 0.09 19.74 -25.34
C LEU A 114 0.90 20.77 -24.53
N ASN A 115 1.36 20.40 -23.34
CA ASN A 115 2.14 21.28 -22.46
C ASN A 115 3.50 21.64 -23.09
N SER A 116 4.20 20.67 -23.69
CA SER A 116 5.48 20.91 -24.38
C SER A 116 5.34 21.77 -25.64
N LEU A 117 4.13 21.89 -26.18
CA LEU A 117 3.80 22.78 -27.29
C LEU A 117 3.18 24.11 -26.82
N GLY A 118 3.36 24.45 -25.53
CA GLY A 118 2.98 25.73 -24.95
C GLY A 118 1.49 25.89 -24.66
N LYS A 119 0.72 24.80 -24.58
CA LYS A 119 -0.70 24.84 -24.19
C LYS A 119 -0.84 24.70 -22.68
N ARG A 120 -1.84 25.38 -22.10
CA ARG A 120 -2.21 25.16 -20.69
C ARG A 120 -3.22 24.02 -20.57
N VAL A 121 -2.93 23.05 -19.72
CA VAL A 121 -3.63 21.75 -19.70
C VAL A 121 -3.81 21.26 -18.26
N GLY A 122 -5.06 21.06 -17.86
CA GLY A 122 -5.40 20.32 -16.66
C GLY A 122 -5.44 18.81 -16.90
N ILE A 123 -4.98 18.00 -15.94
CA ILE A 123 -5.02 16.53 -16.03
C ILE A 123 -5.66 15.87 -14.79
N LEU A 124 -6.68 15.04 -15.04
CA LEU A 124 -7.28 14.15 -14.04
C LEU A 124 -6.97 12.70 -14.39
N SER A 125 -5.99 12.15 -13.67
CA SER A 125 -5.50 10.80 -13.81
C SER A 125 -5.36 10.13 -12.45
N SER A 126 -5.33 8.80 -12.43
CA SER A 126 -5.05 7.96 -11.25
C SER A 126 -3.78 8.35 -10.48
N ILE A 127 -2.84 9.04 -11.13
CA ILE A 127 -1.58 9.50 -10.53
C ILE A 127 -1.66 10.97 -10.08
N SER A 128 -2.43 11.81 -10.77
CA SER A 128 -2.39 13.27 -10.56
C SER A 128 -3.29 13.79 -9.44
N VAL A 129 -4.17 12.95 -8.88
CA VAL A 129 -5.02 13.34 -7.75
C VAL A 129 -4.90 12.34 -6.60
N PRO A 130 -3.97 12.58 -5.66
CA PRO A 130 -3.79 11.74 -4.47
C PRO A 130 -5.08 11.63 -3.66
N GLY A 131 -5.40 10.44 -3.14
CA GLY A 131 -6.55 10.20 -2.26
C GLY A 131 -7.83 9.73 -2.95
N LEU A 132 -7.89 9.70 -4.28
CA LEU A 132 -9.01 9.08 -5.01
C LEU A 132 -8.70 7.60 -5.26
N HIS A 133 -9.31 6.71 -4.47
CA HIS A 133 -9.27 5.24 -4.69
C HIS A 133 -9.97 4.78 -6.00
N VAL A 134 -10.35 5.73 -6.87
CA VAL A 134 -11.06 5.50 -8.12
C VAL A 134 -10.45 6.33 -9.25
N THR A 135 -10.31 5.72 -10.43
CA THR A 135 -9.76 6.38 -11.63
C THR A 135 -10.65 7.53 -12.15
N SER A 136 -11.91 7.61 -11.72
CA SER A 136 -12.83 8.70 -12.06
C SER A 136 -13.55 9.17 -10.79
N PRO A 137 -13.36 10.43 -10.35
CA PRO A 137 -14.00 11.00 -9.15
C PRO A 137 -15.52 10.93 -9.18
N ASP A 138 -16.17 11.20 -8.04
CA ASP A 138 -17.61 11.47 -8.00
C ASP A 138 -17.96 12.73 -8.82
N VAL A 139 -19.26 12.92 -9.07
CA VAL A 139 -19.77 13.98 -9.95
C VAL A 139 -19.33 15.37 -9.48
N ILE A 140 -19.50 15.68 -8.19
CA ILE A 140 -19.24 17.02 -7.65
C ILE A 140 -17.75 17.31 -7.69
N SER A 141 -16.92 16.36 -7.23
CA SER A 141 -15.46 16.51 -7.27
C SER A 141 -14.95 16.71 -8.68
N LEU A 142 -15.46 15.94 -9.66
CA LEU A 142 -15.04 16.06 -11.05
C LEU A 142 -15.34 17.46 -11.61
N HIS A 143 -16.55 17.98 -11.43
CA HIS A 143 -16.90 19.34 -11.86
C HIS A 143 -16.09 20.43 -11.13
N LYS A 144 -15.81 20.23 -9.83
CA LYS A 144 -14.95 21.13 -9.04
C LYS A 144 -13.52 21.19 -9.59
N PHE A 145 -12.93 20.05 -9.98
CA PHE A 145 -11.62 20.04 -10.62
C PHE A 145 -11.62 20.75 -11.97
N LEU A 146 -12.64 20.52 -12.81
CA LEU A 146 -12.74 21.22 -14.09
C LEU A 146 -12.89 22.73 -13.91
N LYS A 147 -13.63 23.18 -12.89
CA LYS A 147 -13.70 24.60 -12.52
C LYS A 147 -12.33 25.14 -12.11
N LYS A 148 -11.58 24.38 -11.31
CA LYS A 148 -10.20 24.75 -10.97
C LYS A 148 -9.32 24.93 -12.22
N PHE A 149 -9.41 24.03 -13.21
CA PHE A 149 -8.66 24.17 -14.46
C PHE A 149 -9.04 25.45 -15.21
N VAL A 150 -10.33 25.79 -15.28
CA VAL A 150 -10.77 27.07 -15.84
C VAL A 150 -10.20 28.27 -15.07
N ASP A 151 -10.19 28.21 -13.74
CA ASP A 151 -9.67 29.28 -12.88
C ASP A 151 -8.15 29.44 -12.98
N ASP A 152 -7.43 28.33 -13.15
CA ASP A 152 -5.99 28.31 -13.42
C ASP A 152 -5.67 28.74 -14.87
N GLY A 153 -6.71 28.91 -15.70
CA GLY A 153 -6.63 29.40 -17.07
C GLY A 153 -6.27 28.33 -18.10
N ASP A 154 -6.41 27.05 -17.76
CA ASP A 154 -6.19 25.95 -18.70
C ASP A 154 -7.09 26.07 -19.93
N GLU A 155 -6.54 25.69 -21.09
CA GLU A 155 -7.26 25.66 -22.36
C GLU A 155 -7.82 24.25 -22.65
N TYR A 156 -7.18 23.22 -22.09
CA TYR A 156 -7.48 21.81 -22.30
C TYR A 156 -7.69 21.10 -20.97
N ALA A 157 -8.53 20.07 -20.96
CA ALA A 157 -8.59 19.13 -19.84
C ALA A 157 -8.55 17.69 -20.34
N VAL A 158 -7.63 16.91 -19.75
CA VAL A 158 -7.40 15.50 -20.07
C VAL A 158 -7.88 14.66 -18.89
N VAL A 159 -8.90 13.82 -19.11
CA VAL A 159 -9.60 13.11 -18.03
C VAL A 159 -9.61 11.59 -18.30
N GLU A 160 -9.17 10.79 -17.33
CA GLU A 160 -9.36 9.35 -17.36
C GLU A 160 -10.83 8.97 -17.06
N VAL A 161 -11.46 8.24 -17.98
CA VAL A 161 -12.86 7.85 -17.91
C VAL A 161 -12.96 6.32 -17.76
N SER A 162 -13.17 5.87 -16.52
CA SER A 162 -13.34 4.44 -16.19
C SER A 162 -14.71 3.90 -16.62
N SER A 163 -14.83 2.59 -16.83
CA SER A 163 -16.13 1.98 -17.13
C SER A 163 -17.13 2.13 -15.97
N HIS A 164 -16.65 2.10 -14.72
CA HIS A 164 -17.47 2.39 -13.54
C HIS A 164 -17.96 3.84 -13.56
N GLY A 165 -17.08 4.80 -13.88
CA GLY A 165 -17.46 6.22 -13.99
C GLY A 165 -18.52 6.47 -15.05
N ILE A 166 -18.47 5.77 -16.18
CA ILE A 166 -19.50 5.86 -17.23
C ILE A 166 -20.82 5.26 -16.75
N ASP A 167 -20.79 4.02 -16.25
CA ASP A 167 -21.99 3.28 -15.85
C ASP A 167 -22.72 3.94 -14.66
N GLN A 168 -21.95 4.47 -13.70
CA GLN A 168 -22.46 5.20 -12.55
C GLN A 168 -22.70 6.69 -12.85
N LYS A 169 -22.59 7.11 -14.11
CA LYS A 169 -22.82 8.48 -14.57
C LYS A 169 -22.04 9.56 -13.80
N ARG A 170 -20.82 9.24 -13.36
CA ARG A 170 -19.93 10.19 -12.68
C ARG A 170 -19.50 11.34 -13.58
N ILE A 171 -19.55 11.13 -14.90
CA ILE A 171 -19.25 12.12 -15.93
C ILE A 171 -20.49 12.90 -16.42
N ALA A 172 -21.64 12.77 -15.75
CA ALA A 172 -22.86 13.46 -16.16
C ALA A 172 -22.68 14.99 -16.14
N GLY A 173 -23.31 15.67 -17.10
CA GLY A 173 -23.20 17.12 -17.27
C GLY A 173 -21.87 17.62 -17.84
N ILE A 174 -20.97 16.72 -18.27
CA ILE A 174 -19.69 17.06 -18.90
C ILE A 174 -19.76 16.76 -20.39
N HIS A 175 -19.42 17.75 -21.21
CA HIS A 175 -19.27 17.59 -22.64
C HIS A 175 -17.82 17.23 -22.98
N PHE A 176 -17.60 16.16 -23.76
CA PHE A 176 -16.28 15.77 -24.23
C PHE A 176 -16.15 16.00 -25.74
N ASP A 177 -15.14 16.76 -26.14
CA ASP A 177 -14.79 16.96 -27.55
C ASP A 177 -14.22 15.68 -28.15
N VAL A 178 -13.24 15.08 -27.49
CA VAL A 178 -12.54 13.87 -27.97
C VAL A 178 -12.75 12.72 -26.99
N GLY A 179 -13.31 11.62 -27.49
CA GLY A 179 -13.37 10.33 -26.81
C GLY A 179 -12.27 9.41 -27.33
N VAL A 180 -11.32 9.07 -26.47
CA VAL A 180 -10.21 8.17 -26.79
C VAL A 180 -10.48 6.77 -26.24
N LEU A 181 -10.35 5.76 -27.08
CA LEU A 181 -10.41 4.35 -26.69
C LEU A 181 -9.05 3.67 -26.93
N THR A 182 -8.36 3.31 -25.85
CA THR A 182 -7.04 2.67 -25.93
C THR A 182 -7.12 1.19 -26.32
N ASN A 183 -7.93 0.40 -25.62
CA ASN A 183 -8.19 -1.01 -25.91
C ASN A 183 -9.39 -1.51 -25.09
N ILE A 184 -9.93 -2.66 -25.47
CA ILE A 184 -10.96 -3.37 -24.69
C ILE A 184 -10.61 -4.85 -24.58
N ALA A 185 -10.33 -5.30 -23.36
CA ALA A 185 -10.13 -6.69 -23.00
C ALA A 185 -10.94 -7.05 -21.73
N PRO A 186 -11.21 -8.34 -21.46
CA PRO A 186 -12.01 -8.77 -20.32
C PRO A 186 -11.44 -8.28 -18.98
N GLU A 187 -12.17 -7.37 -18.32
CA GLU A 187 -11.84 -6.82 -17.00
C GLU A 187 -13.12 -6.32 -16.33
N HIS A 188 -13.12 -6.22 -14.98
CA HIS A 188 -14.27 -5.75 -14.18
C HIS A 188 -15.55 -6.57 -14.39
N LEU A 189 -15.41 -7.86 -14.68
CA LEU A 189 -16.57 -8.75 -14.90
C LEU A 189 -17.28 -9.10 -13.60
N ASP A 190 -16.63 -8.89 -12.45
CA ASP A 190 -17.23 -8.85 -11.11
C ASP A 190 -18.33 -7.79 -11.01
N TYR A 191 -18.17 -6.64 -11.68
CA TYR A 191 -19.15 -5.55 -11.70
C TYR A 191 -20.08 -5.64 -12.92
N HIS A 192 -19.52 -5.67 -14.14
CA HIS A 192 -20.28 -5.59 -15.39
C HIS A 192 -21.00 -6.91 -15.74
N ARG A 193 -20.73 -7.99 -15.00
CA ARG A 193 -21.22 -9.37 -15.18
C ARG A 193 -20.77 -10.05 -16.47
N THR A 194 -20.86 -9.36 -17.62
CA THR A 194 -20.48 -9.89 -18.94
C THR A 194 -19.56 -8.93 -19.70
N PHE A 195 -18.73 -9.50 -20.58
CA PHE A 195 -17.85 -8.71 -21.45
C PHE A 195 -18.64 -7.87 -22.47
N LYS A 196 -19.86 -8.29 -22.82
CA LYS A 196 -20.76 -7.56 -23.73
C LYS A 196 -21.23 -6.25 -23.09
N GLU A 197 -21.67 -6.28 -21.84
CA GLU A 197 -22.08 -5.07 -21.12
C GLU A 197 -20.89 -4.13 -20.88
N TYR A 198 -19.73 -4.66 -20.48
CA TYR A 198 -18.51 -3.87 -20.34
C TYR A 198 -18.13 -3.12 -21.64
N LYS A 199 -18.21 -3.79 -22.79
CA LYS A 199 -18.01 -3.17 -24.11
C LYS A 199 -19.05 -2.09 -24.41
N LYS A 200 -20.32 -2.37 -24.13
CA LYS A 200 -21.45 -1.46 -24.38
C LYS A 200 -21.27 -0.15 -23.61
N VAL A 201 -20.90 -0.22 -22.33
CA VAL A 201 -20.62 0.95 -21.47
C VAL A 201 -19.49 1.81 -22.05
N LYS A 202 -18.36 1.22 -22.45
CA LYS A 202 -17.28 2.02 -23.06
C LYS A 202 -17.68 2.63 -24.40
N LYS A 203 -18.45 1.88 -25.20
CA LYS A 203 -18.93 2.34 -26.50
C LYS A 203 -19.93 3.49 -26.36
N SER A 204 -20.77 3.52 -25.33
CA SER A 204 -21.70 4.64 -25.11
C SER A 204 -20.96 5.95 -24.89
N PHE A 205 -19.90 5.95 -24.09
CA PHE A 205 -19.04 7.12 -23.89
C PHE A 205 -18.36 7.60 -25.18
N ILE A 206 -17.71 6.69 -25.92
CA ILE A 206 -17.06 7.08 -27.19
C ILE A 206 -18.09 7.63 -28.19
N ASN A 207 -19.30 7.07 -28.19
CA ASN A 207 -20.37 7.54 -29.07
C ASN A 207 -20.96 8.90 -28.67
N SER A 208 -20.84 9.31 -27.41
CA SER A 208 -21.31 10.62 -26.95
C SER A 208 -20.32 11.76 -27.23
N CYS A 209 -19.09 11.46 -27.65
CA CYS A 209 -18.07 12.46 -27.95
C CYS A 209 -18.15 12.93 -29.41
N LYS A 210 -17.78 14.19 -29.66
CA LYS A 210 -17.75 14.79 -31.02
C LYS A 210 -16.78 14.06 -31.95
N TRP A 211 -15.54 13.84 -31.48
CA TRP A 211 -14.53 13.07 -32.20
C TRP A 211 -14.23 11.76 -31.49
N LYS A 212 -14.19 10.68 -32.28
CA LYS A 212 -13.93 9.32 -31.80
C LYS A 212 -12.53 8.91 -32.25
N VAL A 213 -11.66 8.61 -31.29
CA VAL A 213 -10.29 8.21 -31.56
C VAL A 213 -10.06 6.84 -30.93
N ILE A 214 -9.79 5.84 -31.77
CA ILE A 214 -9.65 4.45 -31.34
C ILE A 214 -8.22 4.02 -31.67
N SER A 215 -7.52 3.44 -30.71
CA SER A 215 -6.17 2.92 -30.91
C SER A 215 -6.17 1.89 -32.05
N PRO A 216 -5.17 1.94 -32.94
CA PRO A 216 -4.99 0.88 -33.93
C PRO A 216 -4.56 -0.42 -33.25
N LYS A 217 -4.58 -1.51 -34.04
CA LYS A 217 -4.08 -2.82 -33.61
C LYS A 217 -2.56 -2.93 -33.67
N ASP A 218 -1.91 -2.08 -34.48
CA ASP A 218 -0.48 -2.06 -34.68
C ASP A 218 0.03 -0.62 -34.87
N THR A 219 1.33 -0.39 -34.69
CA THR A 219 2.01 0.88 -34.90
C THR A 219 3.45 0.64 -35.32
N SER A 220 3.95 1.53 -36.18
CA SER A 220 5.37 1.64 -36.52
C SER A 220 6.12 2.64 -35.63
N ILE A 221 5.42 3.37 -34.77
CA ILE A 221 6.05 4.25 -33.78
C ILE A 221 6.87 3.41 -32.82
N ASN A 222 8.10 3.85 -32.54
CA ASN A 222 8.99 3.22 -31.58
C ASN A 222 9.79 4.29 -30.81
N VAL A 223 9.08 5.12 -30.05
CA VAL A 223 9.66 6.22 -29.26
C VAL A 223 9.65 5.93 -27.75
N LEU A 224 8.79 5.01 -27.29
CA LEU A 224 8.71 4.56 -25.89
C LEU A 224 9.03 3.06 -25.76
N PRO A 225 9.50 2.59 -24.58
CA PRO A 225 9.74 1.17 -24.36
C PRO A 225 8.45 0.36 -24.45
N GLY A 226 8.48 -0.71 -25.23
CA GLY A 226 7.36 -1.64 -25.40
C GLY A 226 6.33 -1.20 -26.45
N LYS A 227 5.90 -2.14 -27.30
CA LYS A 227 4.93 -1.89 -28.38
C LYS A 227 3.61 -1.29 -27.88
N TYR A 228 3.13 -1.73 -26.71
CA TYR A 228 1.89 -1.24 -26.12
C TYR A 228 1.95 0.25 -25.71
N ASN A 229 3.12 0.76 -25.32
CA ASN A 229 3.29 2.19 -25.05
C ASN A 229 3.29 3.00 -26.34
N ASN A 230 3.83 2.46 -27.43
CA ASN A 230 3.77 3.13 -28.72
C ASN A 230 2.36 3.12 -29.33
N LEU A 231 1.53 2.10 -29.04
CA LEU A 231 0.09 2.17 -29.35
C LEU A 231 -0.59 3.31 -28.57
N ASN A 232 -0.21 3.53 -27.31
CA ASN A 232 -0.70 4.68 -26.53
C ASN A 232 -0.22 6.02 -27.12
N VAL A 233 0.99 6.08 -27.68
CA VAL A 233 1.50 7.26 -28.41
C VAL A 233 0.67 7.51 -29.67
N GLU A 234 0.44 6.49 -30.48
CA GLU A 234 -0.31 6.57 -31.73
C GLU A 234 -1.71 7.14 -31.51
N VAL A 235 -2.43 6.62 -30.51
CA VAL A 235 -3.79 7.08 -30.17
C VAL A 235 -3.79 8.48 -29.52
N ALA A 236 -2.75 8.83 -28.75
CA ALA A 236 -2.60 10.16 -28.18
C ALA A 236 -2.35 11.23 -29.26
N ILE A 237 -1.47 10.94 -30.23
CA ILE A 237 -1.22 11.81 -31.39
C ILE A 237 -2.53 12.03 -32.15
N SER A 238 -3.25 10.95 -32.45
CA SER A 238 -4.54 11.01 -33.15
C SER A 238 -5.59 11.86 -32.42
N ALA A 239 -5.50 11.95 -31.09
CA ALA A 239 -6.37 12.79 -30.27
C ALA A 239 -6.00 14.28 -30.38
N VAL A 240 -4.72 14.64 -30.25
CA VAL A 240 -4.28 16.04 -30.33
C VAL A 240 -4.37 16.62 -31.74
N GLU A 241 -4.29 15.76 -32.77
CA GLU A 241 -4.52 16.15 -34.18
C GLU A 241 -5.92 16.74 -34.40
N LYS A 242 -6.93 16.34 -33.60
CA LYS A 242 -8.29 16.94 -33.66
C LYS A 242 -8.32 18.41 -33.27
N PHE A 243 -7.28 18.88 -32.59
CA PHE A 243 -7.09 20.28 -32.22
C PHE A 243 -6.02 20.99 -33.07
N GLY A 244 -5.64 20.42 -34.22
CA GLY A 244 -4.69 21.03 -35.15
C GLY A 244 -3.21 20.84 -34.80
N ILE A 245 -2.89 20.00 -33.80
CA ILE A 245 -1.49 19.67 -33.48
C ILE A 245 -0.97 18.66 -34.51
N SER A 246 0.09 19.01 -35.23
CA SER A 246 0.67 18.11 -36.24
C SER A 246 1.39 16.91 -35.61
N ARG A 247 1.30 15.74 -36.26
CA ARG A 247 2.04 14.52 -35.88
C ARG A 247 3.52 14.75 -35.63
N ASN A 248 4.18 15.52 -36.52
CA ASN A 248 5.62 15.77 -36.44
C ASN A 248 5.97 16.57 -35.18
N SER A 249 5.19 17.60 -34.84
CA SER A 249 5.39 18.37 -33.61
C SER A 249 5.16 17.52 -32.37
N ALA A 250 4.11 16.67 -32.37
CA ALA A 250 3.83 15.76 -31.27
C ALA A 250 4.95 14.72 -31.06
N LEU A 251 5.43 14.08 -32.13
CA LEU A 251 6.56 13.13 -32.04
C LEU A 251 7.85 13.79 -31.57
N LYS A 252 8.11 15.04 -31.98
CA LYS A 252 9.33 15.77 -31.60
C LYS A 252 9.43 15.95 -30.09
N VAL A 253 8.34 16.38 -29.45
CA VAL A 253 8.34 16.64 -27.98
C VAL A 253 8.32 15.36 -27.14
N LEU A 254 7.91 14.23 -27.72
CA LEU A 254 7.90 12.94 -27.01
C LEU A 254 9.28 12.33 -26.78
N LYS A 255 10.35 12.86 -27.40
CA LYS A 255 11.73 12.42 -27.14
C LYS A 255 12.13 12.61 -25.67
N ASP A 256 11.59 13.65 -25.03
CA ASP A 256 11.86 13.98 -23.63
C ASP A 256 10.79 13.43 -22.68
N PHE A 257 9.79 12.72 -23.20
CA PHE A 257 8.75 12.14 -22.37
C PHE A 257 9.32 11.06 -21.45
N ARG A 258 8.85 11.09 -20.21
CA ARG A 258 9.10 10.05 -19.22
C ARG A 258 7.78 9.40 -18.89
N LEU A 259 7.80 8.06 -18.79
CA LEU A 259 6.61 7.34 -18.38
C LEU A 259 6.20 7.78 -16.96
N PRO A 260 4.88 7.81 -16.67
CA PRO A 260 4.40 8.16 -15.34
C PRO A 260 4.94 7.20 -14.27
N GLU A 261 4.91 7.63 -13.01
CA GLU A 261 5.29 6.78 -11.87
C GLU A 261 4.52 5.44 -11.90
N GLY A 262 5.25 4.34 -11.64
CA GLY A 262 4.67 2.99 -11.67
C GLY A 262 4.26 2.49 -13.06
N ARG A 263 4.89 3.00 -14.14
CA ARG A 263 4.77 2.49 -15.52
C ARG A 263 6.17 2.26 -16.09
N LEU A 264 6.64 1.01 -16.11
CA LEU A 264 8.04 0.63 -16.39
C LEU A 264 9.07 1.56 -15.71
N ALA A 265 8.81 1.94 -14.47
CA ALA A 265 9.68 2.86 -13.74
C ALA A 265 10.95 2.14 -13.29
N GLU A 266 12.11 2.61 -13.74
CA GLU A 266 13.42 2.04 -13.40
C GLU A 266 13.96 2.60 -12.07
N ILE A 267 14.49 1.72 -11.22
CA ILE A 267 15.23 2.08 -10.01
C ILE A 267 16.72 1.79 -10.21
N LYS A 268 17.52 2.86 -10.19
CA LYS A 268 18.98 2.78 -10.26
C LYS A 268 19.57 2.10 -9.02
N ASN A 269 20.62 1.31 -9.23
CA ASN A 269 21.25 0.53 -8.17
C ASN A 269 22.70 0.16 -8.53
N ASP A 270 23.49 -0.17 -7.51
CA ASP A 270 24.90 -0.56 -7.67
C ASP A 270 25.09 -2.04 -8.01
N ILE A 271 24.03 -2.86 -7.98
CA ILE A 271 24.08 -4.28 -8.37
C ILE A 271 24.29 -4.40 -9.89
N GLY A 272 23.84 -3.40 -10.65
CA GLY A 272 23.80 -3.44 -12.10
C GLY A 272 22.68 -4.33 -12.64
N ALA A 273 21.65 -4.59 -11.83
CA ALA A 273 20.41 -5.23 -12.24
C ALA A 273 19.42 -4.16 -12.76
N ASN A 274 18.53 -4.53 -13.66
CA ASN A 274 17.45 -3.66 -14.12
C ASN A 274 16.22 -3.86 -13.20
N ILE A 275 15.95 -2.93 -12.29
CA ILE A 275 14.84 -3.04 -11.35
C ILE A 275 13.68 -2.17 -11.87
N ILE A 276 12.55 -2.81 -12.19
CA ILE A 276 11.40 -2.18 -12.83
C ILE A 276 10.17 -2.30 -11.93
N ILE A 277 9.47 -1.18 -11.72
CA ILE A 277 8.15 -1.11 -11.08
C ILE A 277 7.08 -0.79 -12.12
N ASP A 278 6.02 -1.62 -12.18
CA ASP A 278 4.90 -1.41 -13.08
C ASP A 278 3.55 -1.82 -12.44
N PHE A 279 2.45 -1.28 -12.95
CA PHE A 279 1.09 -1.51 -12.45
C PHE A 279 0.36 -2.66 -13.13
N ALA A 280 1.03 -3.44 -13.99
CA ALA A 280 0.42 -4.59 -14.66
C ALA A 280 -0.19 -5.58 -13.66
N HIS A 281 -1.53 -5.57 -13.54
CA HIS A 281 -2.33 -6.36 -12.58
C HIS A 281 -3.42 -7.23 -13.25
N THR A 282 -3.39 -7.35 -14.58
CA THR A 282 -4.22 -8.29 -15.35
C THR A 282 -3.37 -9.19 -16.24
N PRO A 283 -3.90 -10.36 -16.69
CA PRO A 283 -3.20 -11.28 -17.58
C PRO A 283 -2.56 -10.58 -18.78
N ASP A 284 -3.33 -9.81 -19.55
CA ASP A 284 -2.84 -9.19 -20.78
C ASP A 284 -1.77 -8.12 -20.52
N SER A 285 -1.93 -7.31 -19.46
CA SER A 285 -0.90 -6.32 -19.09
C SER A 285 0.37 -6.97 -18.59
N LEU A 286 0.25 -8.06 -17.83
CA LEU A 286 1.37 -8.84 -17.33
C LEU A 286 2.15 -9.47 -18.48
N GLU A 287 1.44 -10.10 -19.43
CA GLU A 287 2.03 -10.69 -20.62
C GLU A 287 2.74 -9.66 -21.48
N ALA A 288 2.13 -8.50 -21.72
CA ALA A 288 2.74 -7.42 -22.49
C ALA A 288 4.03 -6.88 -21.85
N VAL A 289 4.01 -6.63 -20.53
CA VAL A 289 5.17 -6.14 -19.79
C VAL A 289 6.27 -7.21 -19.75
N LEU A 290 5.95 -8.45 -19.37
CA LEU A 290 6.95 -9.51 -19.27
C LEU A 290 7.54 -9.90 -20.64
N THR A 291 6.76 -9.87 -21.71
CA THR A 291 7.27 -10.09 -23.08
C THR A 291 8.27 -9.02 -23.46
N HIS A 292 7.94 -7.75 -23.20
CA HIS A 292 8.86 -6.64 -23.45
C HIS A 292 10.14 -6.78 -22.63
N LEU A 293 10.01 -6.98 -21.31
CA LEU A 293 11.16 -7.11 -20.41
C LEU A 293 12.02 -8.31 -20.79
N ARG A 294 11.42 -9.45 -21.16
CA ARG A 294 12.18 -10.62 -21.60
C ARG A 294 13.03 -10.32 -22.83
N GLY A 295 12.50 -9.57 -23.79
CA GLY A 295 13.21 -9.15 -25.00
C GLY A 295 14.39 -8.20 -24.73
N THR A 296 14.38 -7.49 -23.60
CA THR A 296 15.46 -6.56 -23.21
C THR A 296 16.40 -7.11 -22.13
N THR A 297 15.99 -8.15 -21.41
CA THR A 297 16.75 -8.71 -20.28
C THR A 297 17.89 -9.61 -20.78
N ARG A 298 19.12 -9.34 -20.34
CA ARG A 298 20.30 -10.17 -20.68
C ARG A 298 20.44 -11.41 -19.79
N GLY A 299 20.25 -11.23 -18.48
CA GLY A 299 20.32 -12.29 -17.48
C GLY A 299 18.96 -12.95 -17.23
N LYS A 300 18.67 -13.25 -15.96
CA LYS A 300 17.39 -13.77 -15.51
C LYS A 300 16.34 -12.68 -15.45
N LEU A 301 15.12 -13.00 -15.85
CA LEU A 301 13.92 -12.21 -15.58
C LEU A 301 13.23 -12.78 -14.34
N ILE A 302 13.18 -11.99 -13.27
CA ILE A 302 12.52 -12.31 -12.01
C ILE A 302 11.26 -11.44 -11.92
N SER A 303 10.08 -12.06 -11.95
CA SER A 303 8.82 -11.33 -11.77
C SER A 303 8.26 -11.50 -10.36
N LEU A 304 7.69 -10.43 -9.80
CA LEU A 304 7.05 -10.41 -8.50
C LEU A 304 5.70 -9.71 -8.60
N PHE A 305 4.61 -10.37 -8.21
CA PHE A 305 3.28 -9.79 -8.22
C PHE A 305 2.29 -10.57 -7.37
N GLY A 306 1.14 -9.95 -7.11
CA GLY A 306 -0.01 -10.57 -6.46
C GLY A 306 -1.26 -10.52 -7.32
N CYS A 307 -2.40 -10.75 -6.69
CA CYS A 307 -3.71 -10.46 -7.26
C CYS A 307 -4.58 -9.91 -6.14
N ALA A 308 -5.24 -8.76 -6.37
CA ALA A 308 -6.26 -8.27 -5.45
C ALA A 308 -7.36 -9.31 -5.14
N GLY A 309 -7.75 -9.36 -3.87
CA GLY A 309 -8.97 -10.02 -3.40
C GLY A 309 -10.23 -9.25 -3.77
N GLU A 310 -11.38 -9.90 -3.66
CA GLU A 310 -12.72 -9.41 -4.03
C GLU A 310 -12.80 -8.93 -5.50
N ARG A 311 -11.93 -9.50 -6.34
CA ARG A 311 -11.85 -9.28 -7.79
C ARG A 311 -11.92 -10.61 -8.51
N ASP A 312 -12.12 -10.56 -9.84
CA ASP A 312 -12.26 -11.76 -10.69
C ASP A 312 -11.18 -12.83 -10.41
N PRO A 313 -11.54 -13.96 -9.77
CA PRO A 313 -10.58 -14.97 -9.36
C PRO A 313 -9.98 -15.74 -10.55
N ARG A 314 -10.64 -15.72 -11.72
CA ARG A 314 -10.17 -16.41 -12.94
C ARG A 314 -8.85 -15.84 -13.45
N LYS A 315 -8.54 -14.59 -13.10
CA LYS A 315 -7.28 -13.94 -13.49
C LYS A 315 -6.06 -14.57 -12.79
N ARG A 316 -6.23 -15.06 -11.56
CA ARG A 316 -5.14 -15.58 -10.70
C ARG A 316 -4.39 -16.72 -11.38
N PHE A 317 -5.12 -17.73 -11.86
CA PHE A 317 -4.56 -18.86 -12.60
C PHE A 317 -3.82 -18.42 -13.86
N LYS A 318 -4.45 -17.54 -14.67
CA LYS A 318 -3.87 -17.06 -15.93
C LYS A 318 -2.57 -16.29 -15.69
N MET A 319 -2.55 -15.39 -14.71
CA MET A 319 -1.36 -14.58 -14.41
C MET A 319 -0.20 -15.46 -13.89
N GLY A 320 -0.48 -16.43 -13.01
CA GLY A 320 0.50 -17.42 -12.59
C GLY A 320 1.09 -18.20 -13.76
N LYS A 321 0.25 -18.65 -14.70
CA LYS A 321 0.68 -19.36 -15.92
C LYS A 321 1.54 -18.49 -16.84
N ILE A 322 1.16 -17.22 -17.05
CA ILE A 322 1.88 -16.27 -17.91
C ILE A 322 3.28 -16.00 -17.36
N SER A 323 3.37 -15.64 -16.07
CA SER A 323 4.66 -15.34 -15.44
C SER A 323 5.63 -16.51 -15.50
N ALA A 324 5.16 -17.73 -15.22
CA ALA A 324 5.94 -18.97 -15.29
C ALA A 324 6.47 -19.29 -16.69
N LYS A 325 5.81 -18.80 -17.76
CA LYS A 325 6.27 -18.98 -19.14
C LYS A 325 7.29 -17.93 -19.57
N LEU A 326 7.17 -16.70 -19.06
CA LEU A 326 7.93 -15.55 -19.55
C LEU A 326 9.11 -15.18 -18.65
N SER A 327 9.07 -15.58 -17.37
CA SER A 327 10.10 -15.28 -16.36
C SER A 327 10.89 -16.55 -16.02
N ASP A 328 12.16 -16.38 -15.69
CA ASP A 328 13.00 -17.46 -15.14
C ASP A 328 12.59 -17.80 -13.70
N ILE A 329 12.18 -16.78 -12.93
CA ILE A 329 11.70 -16.90 -11.56
C ILE A 329 10.43 -16.07 -11.39
N SER A 330 9.38 -16.67 -10.81
CA SER A 330 8.14 -15.98 -10.43
C SER A 330 7.95 -15.96 -8.91
N VAL A 331 7.72 -14.80 -8.32
CA VAL A 331 7.46 -14.63 -6.88
C VAL A 331 6.02 -14.16 -6.69
N PHE A 332 5.18 -15.01 -6.12
CA PHE A 332 3.77 -14.70 -5.85
C PHE A 332 3.62 -14.17 -4.43
N THR A 333 2.95 -13.02 -4.29
CA THR A 333 2.82 -12.30 -3.03
C THR A 333 1.49 -11.57 -2.86
N ALA A 334 1.28 -10.88 -1.73
CA ALA A 334 0.13 -10.02 -1.51
C ALA A 334 0.15 -8.79 -2.45
N GLU A 335 -1.04 -8.30 -2.78
CA GLU A 335 -1.29 -7.04 -3.49
C GLU A 335 -2.30 -6.24 -2.67
N ASP A 336 -3.58 -6.57 -2.79
CA ASP A 336 -4.65 -6.07 -1.92
C ASP A 336 -5.54 -7.25 -1.52
N PRO A 337 -5.14 -8.09 -0.55
CA PRO A 337 -5.91 -9.28 -0.19
C PRO A 337 -7.36 -8.98 0.24
N ARG A 338 -7.63 -7.77 0.77
CA ARG A 338 -8.94 -7.39 1.33
C ARG A 338 -9.40 -8.45 2.33
N SER A 339 -10.67 -8.86 2.32
CA SER A 339 -11.17 -9.89 3.23
C SER A 339 -10.71 -11.31 2.88
N GLU A 340 -10.15 -11.55 1.69
CA GLU A 340 -9.72 -12.89 1.27
C GLU A 340 -8.42 -13.35 1.96
N ASN A 341 -8.30 -14.66 2.13
CA ASN A 341 -7.07 -15.25 2.61
C ASN A 341 -6.00 -15.21 1.51
N VAL A 342 -4.90 -14.49 1.77
CA VAL A 342 -3.77 -14.37 0.84
C VAL A 342 -3.26 -15.73 0.35
N PHE A 343 -3.24 -16.76 1.19
CA PHE A 343 -2.73 -18.08 0.77
C PHE A 343 -3.63 -18.79 -0.23
N ASP A 344 -4.93 -18.51 -0.23
CA ASP A 344 -5.86 -19.06 -1.22
C ASP A 344 -5.64 -18.40 -2.57
N ILE A 345 -5.41 -17.08 -2.58
CA ILE A 345 -5.00 -16.31 -3.76
C ILE A 345 -3.70 -16.88 -4.34
N LEU A 346 -2.67 -17.01 -3.49
CA LEU A 346 -1.37 -17.56 -3.89
C LEU A 346 -1.50 -19.00 -4.40
N SER A 347 -2.37 -19.82 -3.80
CA SER A 347 -2.60 -21.19 -4.24
C SER A 347 -3.12 -21.22 -5.69
N LYS A 348 -4.10 -20.36 -6.02
CA LYS A 348 -4.63 -20.25 -7.39
C LYS A 348 -3.62 -19.76 -8.42
N MET A 349 -2.74 -18.83 -8.04
CA MET A 349 -1.63 -18.43 -8.91
C MET A 349 -0.65 -19.59 -9.12
N SER A 350 -0.36 -20.34 -8.06
CA SER A 350 0.56 -21.49 -8.10
C SER A 350 0.03 -22.64 -8.97
N GLU A 351 -1.27 -22.91 -8.94
CA GLU A 351 -1.93 -23.85 -9.87
C GLU A 351 -1.64 -23.44 -11.32
N GLY A 352 -1.76 -22.15 -11.64
CA GLY A 352 -1.43 -21.58 -12.94
C GLY A 352 0.03 -21.82 -13.34
N ALA A 353 0.96 -21.53 -12.44
CA ALA A 353 2.39 -21.72 -12.68
C ALA A 353 2.75 -23.21 -12.90
N ARG A 354 2.22 -24.12 -12.07
CA ARG A 354 2.42 -25.56 -12.24
C ARG A 354 1.88 -26.07 -13.57
N SER A 355 0.78 -25.50 -14.07
CA SER A 355 0.24 -25.82 -15.41
C SER A 355 1.18 -25.46 -16.57
N ALA A 356 2.18 -24.60 -16.31
CA ALA A 356 3.27 -24.25 -17.21
C ALA A 356 4.59 -24.98 -16.87
N ASN A 357 4.53 -26.11 -16.16
CA ASN A 357 5.68 -26.92 -15.72
C ASN A 357 6.65 -26.22 -14.75
N ALA A 358 6.24 -25.10 -14.15
CA ALA A 358 7.05 -24.45 -13.12
C ALA A 358 7.04 -25.25 -11.81
N LYS A 359 8.17 -25.23 -11.09
CA LYS A 359 8.40 -25.99 -9.88
C LYS A 359 8.48 -25.05 -8.68
N GLU A 360 7.67 -25.33 -7.67
CA GLU A 360 7.68 -24.58 -6.41
C GLU A 360 9.05 -24.69 -5.76
N ASP A 361 9.51 -23.59 -5.16
CA ASP A 361 10.83 -23.44 -4.53
C ASP A 361 12.03 -23.62 -5.47
N LYS A 362 11.80 -23.56 -6.79
CA LYS A 362 12.84 -23.59 -7.82
C LYS A 362 12.66 -22.50 -8.88
N THR A 363 11.53 -22.52 -9.57
CA THR A 363 11.19 -21.53 -10.62
C THR A 363 10.01 -20.65 -10.24
N PHE A 364 9.25 -21.01 -9.20
CA PHE A 364 8.36 -20.05 -8.54
C PHE A 364 8.36 -20.19 -7.02
N PHE A 365 8.04 -19.10 -6.33
CA PHE A 365 8.05 -19.00 -4.87
C PHE A 365 6.77 -18.30 -4.39
N LYS A 366 6.27 -18.71 -3.22
CA LYS A 366 5.12 -18.07 -2.53
C LYS A 366 5.63 -17.37 -1.28
N ILE A 367 5.53 -16.05 -1.25
CA ILE A 367 5.94 -15.22 -0.12
C ILE A 367 4.82 -14.23 0.16
N ALA A 368 4.06 -14.45 1.25
CA ALA A 368 2.83 -13.70 1.50
C ALA A 368 3.08 -12.22 1.78
N GLU A 369 4.08 -11.90 2.61
CA GLU A 369 4.43 -10.51 2.91
C GLU A 369 5.17 -9.87 1.73
N ARG A 370 4.56 -8.84 1.14
CA ARG A 370 5.07 -8.20 -0.09
C ARG A 370 6.47 -7.62 0.08
N GLY A 371 6.77 -7.06 1.25
CA GLY A 371 8.09 -6.50 1.52
C GLY A 371 9.18 -7.55 1.53
N GLU A 372 8.89 -8.70 2.12
CA GLU A 372 9.80 -9.85 2.15
C GLU A 372 9.89 -10.54 0.78
N ALA A 373 8.81 -10.52 -0.03
CA ALA A 373 8.87 -10.98 -1.41
C ALA A 373 9.81 -10.10 -2.25
N ILE A 374 9.73 -8.78 -2.09
CA ILE A 374 10.60 -7.82 -2.80
C ILE A 374 12.04 -8.01 -2.36
N ALA A 375 12.30 -8.06 -1.05
CA ALA A 375 13.61 -8.33 -0.50
C ALA A 375 14.18 -9.66 -1.03
N TYR A 376 13.35 -10.70 -1.13
CA TYR A 376 13.75 -11.99 -1.68
C TYR A 376 14.13 -11.89 -3.16
N ALA A 377 13.28 -11.29 -4.00
CA ALA A 377 13.57 -11.11 -5.42
C ALA A 377 14.86 -10.32 -5.66
N LEU A 378 15.09 -9.25 -4.89
CA LEU A 378 16.31 -8.46 -4.94
C LEU A 378 17.55 -9.23 -4.44
N SER A 379 17.39 -10.11 -3.45
CA SER A 379 18.50 -10.95 -2.94
C SER A 379 19.00 -11.98 -3.96
N LEU A 380 18.15 -12.39 -4.89
CA LEU A 380 18.48 -13.34 -5.95
C LEU A 380 19.19 -12.70 -7.15
N CYS A 381 18.98 -11.40 -7.36
CA CYS A 381 19.37 -10.74 -8.60
C CYS A 381 20.88 -10.49 -8.68
N LYS A 382 21.40 -10.57 -9.91
CA LYS A 382 22.79 -10.28 -10.26
C LYS A 382 22.85 -9.21 -11.35
N LYS A 383 24.06 -8.71 -11.61
CA LYS A 383 24.32 -7.80 -12.73
C LYS A 383 23.76 -8.36 -14.04
N GLY A 384 22.97 -7.56 -14.74
CA GLY A 384 22.33 -7.94 -16.02
C GLY A 384 20.99 -8.66 -15.89
N ASP A 385 20.58 -9.09 -14.70
CA ASP A 385 19.23 -9.60 -14.45
C ASP A 385 18.20 -8.44 -14.49
N THR A 386 16.93 -8.77 -14.68
CA THR A 386 15.81 -7.84 -14.51
C THR A 386 14.89 -8.32 -13.41
N VAL A 387 14.55 -7.44 -12.47
CA VAL A 387 13.55 -7.67 -11.43
C VAL A 387 12.32 -6.81 -11.74
N ALA A 388 11.20 -7.46 -12.07
CA ALA A 388 9.94 -6.83 -12.40
C ALA A 388 8.97 -6.92 -11.22
N ILE A 389 8.73 -5.80 -10.54
CA ILE A 389 7.81 -5.65 -9.42
C ILE A 389 6.50 -5.08 -9.96
N LEU A 390 5.46 -5.92 -9.98
CA LEU A 390 4.23 -5.65 -10.72
C LEU A 390 3.00 -5.63 -9.79
N GLY A 391 1.94 -4.98 -10.27
CA GLY A 391 0.63 -4.94 -9.62
C GLY A 391 0.31 -3.58 -8.99
N LYS A 392 1.11 -3.12 -8.03
CA LYS A 392 0.85 -1.88 -7.26
C LYS A 392 1.33 -0.61 -7.97
N GLY A 393 2.43 -0.67 -8.72
CA GLY A 393 2.91 0.49 -9.49
C GLY A 393 3.12 1.75 -8.63
N HIS A 394 2.27 2.76 -8.82
CA HIS A 394 2.31 4.03 -8.07
C HIS A 394 1.42 4.03 -6.81
N GLU A 395 0.66 2.97 -6.57
CA GLU A 395 -0.25 2.91 -5.41
C GLU A 395 0.51 3.07 -4.09
N LYS A 396 -0.13 3.79 -3.17
CA LYS A 396 0.45 4.20 -1.89
C LYS A 396 -0.12 3.46 -0.67
N SER A 397 -0.91 2.41 -0.90
CA SER A 397 -1.52 1.61 0.16
C SER A 397 -1.63 0.13 -0.22
N MET A 398 -1.85 -0.74 0.78
CA MET A 398 -2.26 -2.14 0.62
C MET A 398 -3.46 -2.45 1.51
N ALA A 399 -4.51 -3.03 0.91
CA ALA A 399 -5.75 -3.33 1.62
C ALA A 399 -5.72 -4.72 2.29
N TYR A 400 -5.92 -4.75 3.62
CA TYR A 400 -6.07 -5.97 4.42
C TYR A 400 -7.38 -5.90 5.24
N GLY A 401 -8.35 -6.73 4.89
CA GLY A 401 -9.71 -6.63 5.42
C GLY A 401 -10.32 -5.27 5.06
N VAL A 402 -10.73 -4.53 6.08
CA VAL A 402 -11.27 -3.17 5.98
C VAL A 402 -10.20 -2.08 6.15
N TYR A 403 -8.94 -2.47 6.37
CA TYR A 403 -7.85 -1.54 6.69
C TYR A 403 -6.98 -1.27 5.45
N GLU A 404 -6.65 -0.01 5.22
CA GLU A 404 -5.66 0.42 4.22
C GLU A 404 -4.34 0.72 4.93
N HIS A 405 -3.29 -0.03 4.61
CA HIS A 405 -1.95 0.15 5.18
C HIS A 405 -1.11 1.02 4.24
N PRO A 406 -0.38 2.05 4.73
CA PRO A 406 0.58 2.77 3.90
C PRO A 406 1.58 1.81 3.25
N TRP A 407 1.83 2.01 1.96
CA TRP A 407 2.69 1.11 1.18
C TRP A 407 3.36 1.82 0.03
N SER A 408 4.61 1.47 -0.31
CA SER A 408 5.16 1.82 -1.62
C SER A 408 6.21 0.80 -2.07
N ASP A 409 5.98 0.16 -3.21
CA ASP A 409 6.96 -0.76 -3.80
C ASP A 409 8.33 -0.08 -3.99
N LYS A 410 8.32 1.20 -4.40
CA LYS A 410 9.53 1.99 -4.60
C LYS A 410 10.30 2.18 -3.29
N GLU A 411 9.62 2.61 -2.24
CA GLU A 411 10.24 2.83 -0.94
C GLU A 411 10.84 1.54 -0.38
N ILE A 412 10.15 0.41 -0.50
CA ILE A 412 10.65 -0.88 -0.05
C ILE A 412 11.90 -1.31 -0.82
N VAL A 413 11.95 -1.09 -2.14
CA VAL A 413 13.14 -1.34 -2.95
C VAL A 413 14.29 -0.44 -2.50
N GLU A 414 14.06 0.86 -2.35
CA GLU A 414 15.06 1.84 -1.94
C GLU A 414 15.62 1.51 -0.54
N ASN A 415 14.75 1.18 0.42
CA ASN A 415 15.13 0.76 1.76
C ASN A 415 15.99 -0.51 1.73
N PHE A 416 15.64 -1.50 0.90
CA PHE A 416 16.44 -2.71 0.76
C PHE A 416 17.80 -2.42 0.12
N LEU A 417 17.86 -1.60 -0.92
CA LEU A 417 19.13 -1.25 -1.59
C LEU A 417 20.04 -0.41 -0.69
N GLY A 418 19.47 0.50 0.11
CA GLY A 418 20.19 1.37 1.05
C GLY A 418 20.53 0.73 2.41
N ARG A 419 20.22 -0.56 2.62
CA ARG A 419 20.45 -1.24 3.90
C ARG A 419 21.94 -1.33 4.26
N SER A 420 22.25 -1.27 5.55
CA SER A 420 23.62 -1.47 6.06
C SER A 420 23.94 -2.95 6.27
N LYS A 421 25.03 -3.42 5.64
CA LYS A 421 25.55 -4.79 5.86
C LYS A 421 26.18 -4.99 7.25
N ASP A 422 26.47 -3.91 7.96
CA ASP A 422 27.06 -3.94 9.29
C ASP A 422 25.99 -4.17 10.39
N ILE A 423 24.70 -4.05 10.05
CA ILE A 423 23.59 -4.13 11.02
C ILE A 423 22.77 -5.38 10.75
N SER A 424 22.59 -6.19 11.80
CA SER A 424 21.77 -7.39 11.77
C SER A 424 20.75 -7.38 12.91
N ALA A 425 19.60 -8.02 12.70
CA ALA A 425 18.57 -8.17 13.72
C ALA A 425 18.21 -9.64 13.99
N VAL A 426 17.94 -9.94 15.26
CA VAL A 426 17.38 -11.20 15.72
C VAL A 426 16.00 -10.92 16.34
N ILE A 427 14.95 -11.39 15.68
CA ILE A 427 13.56 -11.29 16.14
C ILE A 427 13.23 -12.50 17.01
N LEU A 428 12.85 -12.27 18.27
CA LEU A 428 12.44 -13.30 19.21
C LEU A 428 10.96 -13.64 18.99
N ALA A 429 10.69 -14.71 18.23
CA ALA A 429 9.34 -15.12 17.82
C ALA A 429 8.97 -16.55 18.28
N ALA A 430 9.68 -17.07 19.28
CA ALA A 430 9.57 -18.45 19.74
C ALA A 430 8.46 -18.69 20.78
N GLY A 431 7.84 -17.61 21.30
CA GLY A 431 6.86 -17.66 22.38
C GLY A 431 5.60 -18.47 22.04
N LYS A 432 5.16 -19.34 22.97
CA LYS A 432 3.92 -20.14 22.82
C LYS A 432 2.64 -19.31 22.92
N GLY A 433 2.66 -18.18 23.63
CA GLY A 433 1.48 -17.33 23.84
C GLY A 433 0.37 -18.00 24.65
N THR A 434 0.71 -18.68 25.75
CA THR A 434 -0.26 -19.48 26.55
C THR A 434 -1.46 -18.68 27.05
N ARG A 435 -1.30 -17.37 27.27
CA ARG A 435 -2.35 -16.45 27.72
C ARG A 435 -3.30 -15.97 26.60
N MET A 436 -2.96 -16.22 25.33
CA MET A 436 -3.78 -15.81 24.17
C MET A 436 -5.05 -16.65 23.97
N LYS A 437 -5.22 -17.76 24.73
CA LYS A 437 -6.34 -18.70 24.59
C LYS A 437 -6.59 -19.14 23.14
N SER A 438 -5.53 -19.22 22.33
CA SER A 438 -5.57 -19.54 20.90
C SER A 438 -4.55 -20.61 20.56
N THR A 439 -4.85 -21.41 19.54
CA THR A 439 -3.90 -22.40 19.02
C THR A 439 -2.89 -21.80 18.03
N LEU A 440 -3.10 -20.55 17.59
CA LEU A 440 -2.17 -19.82 16.73
C LEU A 440 -0.98 -19.30 17.54
N PRO A 441 0.27 -19.43 17.03
CA PRO A 441 1.43 -18.73 17.60
C PRO A 441 1.17 -17.24 17.77
N LYS A 442 1.60 -16.70 18.91
CA LYS A 442 1.38 -15.31 19.33
C LYS A 442 1.69 -14.31 18.20
N VAL A 443 2.89 -14.38 17.65
CA VAL A 443 3.44 -13.45 16.64
C VAL A 443 2.70 -13.43 15.29
N ILE A 444 1.83 -14.40 15.01
CA ILE A 444 1.02 -14.43 13.78
C ILE A 444 -0.46 -14.09 14.00
N HIS A 445 -0.86 -13.73 15.22
CA HIS A 445 -2.13 -13.04 15.42
C HIS A 445 -2.13 -11.74 14.63
N LYS A 446 -3.31 -11.32 14.18
CA LYS A 446 -3.44 -10.17 13.29
C LYS A 446 -3.77 -8.92 14.07
N ILE A 447 -3.08 -7.84 13.76
CA ILE A 447 -3.47 -6.47 14.09
C ILE A 447 -3.86 -5.83 12.76
N CYS A 448 -5.07 -5.25 12.67
CA CYS A 448 -5.57 -4.61 11.45
C CYS A 448 -5.38 -5.44 10.16
N GLY A 449 -5.63 -6.76 10.24
CA GLY A 449 -5.56 -7.68 9.10
C GLY A 449 -4.19 -8.29 8.79
N ARG A 450 -3.08 -7.73 9.32
CA ARG A 450 -1.70 -8.22 9.11
C ARG A 450 -1.13 -8.95 10.35
N PRO A 451 -0.32 -10.01 10.19
CA PRO A 451 0.37 -10.66 11.31
C PRO A 451 1.26 -9.67 12.09
N MET A 452 1.31 -9.75 13.43
CA MET A 452 2.13 -8.84 14.26
C MET A 452 3.59 -8.77 13.82
N ILE A 453 4.20 -9.92 13.54
CA ILE A 453 5.60 -9.99 13.10
C ILE A 453 5.88 -9.29 11.76
N ALA A 454 4.87 -9.12 10.90
CA ALA A 454 5.04 -8.45 9.62
C ALA A 454 5.41 -6.98 9.81
N TYR A 455 4.81 -6.29 10.79
CA TYR A 455 5.15 -4.92 11.15
C TYR A 455 6.61 -4.82 11.61
N THR A 456 7.04 -5.71 12.51
CA THR A 456 8.42 -5.74 13.00
C THR A 456 9.43 -5.93 11.86
N LEU A 457 9.15 -6.85 10.94
CA LEU A 457 9.99 -7.09 9.76
C LEU A 457 10.09 -5.83 8.89
N GLU A 458 8.96 -5.22 8.55
CA GLU A 458 8.89 -4.03 7.70
C GLU A 458 9.60 -2.83 8.35
N ASN A 459 9.43 -2.63 9.65
CA ASN A 459 10.07 -1.55 10.40
C ASN A 459 11.59 -1.72 10.47
N LEU A 460 12.10 -2.95 10.67
CA LEU A 460 13.53 -3.23 10.63
C LEU A 460 14.13 -2.98 9.25
N ARG A 461 13.46 -3.42 8.18
CA ARG A 461 13.91 -3.16 6.80
C ARG A 461 13.96 -1.67 6.50
N SER A 462 12.90 -0.94 6.87
CA SER A 462 12.81 0.51 6.67
C SER A 462 13.81 1.28 7.54
N ALA A 463 14.24 0.72 8.67
CA ALA A 463 15.33 1.25 9.48
C ALA A 463 16.72 0.99 8.89
N GLY A 464 16.83 0.29 7.75
CA GLY A 464 18.11 0.02 7.08
C GLY A 464 18.84 -1.22 7.60
N VAL A 465 18.15 -2.14 8.28
CA VAL A 465 18.75 -3.39 8.78
C VAL A 465 19.07 -4.34 7.62
N GLY A 466 20.34 -4.74 7.52
CA GLY A 466 20.86 -5.54 6.42
C GLY A 466 20.39 -6.99 6.41
N SER A 467 20.57 -7.67 7.54
CA SER A 467 20.17 -9.08 7.70
C SER A 467 19.23 -9.25 8.88
N ILE A 468 18.24 -10.12 8.72
CA ILE A 468 17.24 -10.39 9.75
C ILE A 468 17.14 -11.91 9.94
N THR A 469 17.22 -12.34 11.19
CA THR A 469 16.95 -13.71 11.62
C THR A 469 15.71 -13.73 12.50
N ALA A 470 14.75 -14.58 12.21
CA ALA A 470 13.62 -14.83 13.10
C ALA A 470 13.81 -16.16 13.84
N VAL A 471 13.70 -16.10 15.17
CA VAL A 471 13.81 -17.27 16.06
C VAL A 471 12.44 -17.84 16.30
N ILE A 472 12.19 -19.05 15.85
CA ILE A 472 10.90 -19.74 15.95
C ILE A 472 11.04 -21.04 16.74
N SER A 473 9.96 -21.49 17.38
CA SER A 473 9.94 -22.76 18.12
C SER A 473 8.57 -23.43 18.05
N PHE A 474 7.59 -22.89 18.79
CA PHE A 474 6.24 -23.44 18.81
C PHE A 474 5.54 -23.32 17.45
N LYS A 475 4.99 -24.44 16.94
CA LYS A 475 4.34 -24.54 15.62
C LYS A 475 5.11 -23.80 14.51
N ARG A 476 6.43 -23.96 14.50
CA ARG A 476 7.38 -23.26 13.61
C ARG A 476 6.95 -23.20 12.14
N ASN A 477 6.35 -24.27 11.61
CA ASN A 477 5.88 -24.32 10.21
C ASN A 477 4.76 -23.29 9.94
N GLN A 478 3.89 -23.00 10.92
CA GLN A 478 2.87 -21.97 10.79
C GLN A 478 3.50 -20.59 10.75
N VAL A 479 4.45 -20.29 11.65
CA VAL A 479 5.15 -19.00 11.67
C VAL A 479 5.95 -18.81 10.38
N ALA A 480 6.78 -19.79 10.02
CA ALA A 480 7.60 -19.77 8.81
C ALA A 480 6.79 -19.53 7.53
N LYS A 481 5.56 -20.02 7.46
CA LYS A 481 4.66 -19.77 6.31
C LYS A 481 4.36 -18.27 6.11
N TYR A 482 4.25 -17.48 7.19
CA TYR A 482 3.97 -16.05 7.12
C TYR A 482 5.23 -15.20 6.91
N ILE A 483 6.36 -15.63 7.45
CA ILE A 483 7.60 -14.84 7.44
C ILE A 483 8.66 -15.32 6.45
N LYS A 484 8.34 -16.30 5.58
CA LYS A 484 9.24 -16.74 4.50
C LYS A 484 9.63 -15.54 3.64
N GLY A 485 10.88 -15.46 3.19
CA GLY A 485 11.36 -14.30 2.44
C GLY A 485 12.87 -14.21 2.38
N ALA A 486 13.40 -12.99 2.52
CA ALA A 486 14.83 -12.71 2.61
C ALA A 486 15.35 -12.72 4.06
N ILE A 487 14.73 -13.53 4.92
CA ILE A 487 15.15 -13.71 6.32
C ILE A 487 15.70 -15.12 6.54
N GLU A 488 16.59 -15.22 7.51
CA GLU A 488 17.02 -16.51 8.06
C GLU A 488 16.05 -16.97 9.16
N LEU A 489 15.85 -18.28 9.26
CA LEU A 489 15.08 -18.89 10.34
C LEU A 489 16.02 -19.66 11.27
N ALA A 490 15.94 -19.33 12.56
CA ALA A 490 16.62 -20.05 13.62
C ALA A 490 15.61 -20.80 14.49
N ILE A 491 15.99 -21.96 15.02
CA ILE A 491 15.11 -22.80 15.85
C ILE A 491 15.60 -22.76 17.29
N GLN A 492 14.75 -22.23 18.18
CA GLN A 492 14.98 -22.41 19.62
C GLN A 492 14.55 -23.83 20.02
N LYS A 493 15.54 -24.66 20.36
CA LYS A 493 15.32 -26.09 20.68
C LYS A 493 14.54 -26.30 21.97
N ASN A 494 14.81 -25.48 23.00
CA ASN A 494 14.08 -25.51 24.26
C ASN A 494 13.07 -24.34 24.32
N PRO A 495 11.76 -24.56 24.12
CA PRO A 495 10.77 -23.49 24.20
C PRO A 495 10.65 -22.81 25.58
N LYS A 496 11.23 -23.42 26.62
CA LYS A 496 11.32 -22.86 27.99
C LYS A 496 12.70 -22.30 28.31
N GLY A 497 13.55 -22.08 27.30
CA GLY A 497 14.92 -21.59 27.48
C GLY A 497 15.01 -20.11 27.85
N GLY A 498 13.93 -19.34 27.72
CA GLY A 498 13.94 -17.89 27.94
C GLY A 498 14.48 -17.09 26.75
N THR A 499 14.61 -15.78 26.95
CA THR A 499 14.95 -14.80 25.90
C THR A 499 16.41 -14.87 25.47
N ALA A 500 17.36 -15.13 26.40
CA ALA A 500 18.78 -15.27 26.04
C ALA A 500 19.03 -16.55 25.22
N ASP A 501 18.37 -17.66 25.54
CA ASP A 501 18.46 -18.89 24.75
C ASP A 501 17.93 -18.71 23.32
N ALA A 502 16.83 -17.98 23.18
CA ALA A 502 16.30 -17.60 21.86
C ALA A 502 17.29 -16.71 21.10
N ALA A 503 17.83 -15.67 21.75
CA ALA A 503 18.82 -14.78 21.14
C ALA A 503 20.08 -15.54 20.71
N ARG A 504 20.57 -16.48 21.53
CA ARG A 504 21.69 -17.39 21.20
C ARG A 504 21.39 -18.22 19.95
N ALA A 505 20.20 -18.82 19.88
CA ALA A 505 19.79 -19.62 18.72
C ALA A 505 19.75 -18.77 17.43
N GLY A 506 19.26 -17.54 17.52
CA GLY A 506 19.26 -16.58 16.42
C GLY A 506 20.65 -16.11 16.01
N PHE A 507 21.52 -15.87 16.99
CA PHE A 507 22.88 -15.36 16.77
C PHE A 507 23.72 -16.24 15.84
N VAL A 508 23.53 -17.56 15.88
CA VAL A 508 24.22 -18.52 15.00
C VAL A 508 24.02 -18.20 13.51
N LYS A 509 22.92 -17.53 13.14
CA LYS A 509 22.60 -17.13 11.77
C LYS A 509 23.04 -15.71 11.42
N VAL A 510 23.56 -14.94 12.37
CA VAL A 510 24.02 -13.57 12.15
C VAL A 510 25.29 -13.58 11.29
N PRO A 511 25.34 -12.83 10.17
CA PRO A 511 26.51 -12.80 9.31
C PRO A 511 27.77 -12.30 10.05
N PRO A 512 28.95 -12.92 9.82
CA PRO A 512 30.20 -12.48 10.43
C PRO A 512 30.56 -11.02 10.17
N SER A 513 30.18 -10.49 9.01
CA SER A 513 30.40 -9.09 8.60
C SER A 513 29.64 -8.06 9.43
N SER A 514 28.62 -8.49 10.18
CA SER A 514 27.85 -7.59 11.03
C SER A 514 28.73 -7.09 12.18
N LYS A 515 28.55 -5.83 12.57
CA LYS A 515 29.19 -5.22 13.75
C LYS A 515 28.16 -4.89 14.82
N ILE A 516 26.93 -4.61 14.41
CA ILE A 516 25.83 -4.20 15.28
C ILE A 516 24.76 -5.28 15.24
N LEU A 517 24.31 -5.71 16.41
CA LEU A 517 23.26 -6.69 16.58
C LEU A 517 22.06 -6.07 17.29
N ILE A 518 20.91 -6.05 16.61
CA ILE A 518 19.62 -5.74 17.22
C ILE A 518 19.00 -7.04 17.73
N VAL A 519 18.48 -7.05 18.95
CA VAL A 519 17.60 -8.12 19.44
C VAL A 519 16.27 -7.48 19.80
N ILE A 520 15.18 -8.02 19.25
CA ILE A 520 13.86 -7.40 19.35
C ILE A 520 12.78 -8.48 19.50
N ASN A 521 11.75 -8.19 20.28
CA ASN A 521 10.60 -9.09 20.42
C ASN A 521 9.74 -9.13 19.14
N GLY A 522 9.18 -10.29 18.80
CA GLY A 522 8.37 -10.44 17.56
C GLY A 522 6.91 -9.99 17.68
N ASP A 523 6.44 -9.69 18.90
CA ASP A 523 5.05 -9.40 19.23
C ASP A 523 4.85 -7.92 19.61
N ASP A 524 5.43 -7.47 20.73
CA ASP A 524 5.18 -6.15 21.33
C ASP A 524 5.81 -5.01 20.50
N SER A 525 6.63 -5.36 19.51
CA SER A 525 7.41 -4.46 18.66
C SER A 525 6.71 -3.99 17.39
N ALA A 526 5.45 -4.39 17.18
CA ALA A 526 4.67 -4.00 16.00
C ALA A 526 4.48 -2.47 15.86
N PHE A 527 4.66 -1.71 16.94
CA PHE A 527 4.41 -0.27 16.99
C PHE A 527 5.65 0.60 16.85
N TYR A 528 6.88 0.05 16.95
CA TYR A 528 8.09 0.85 16.75
C TYR A 528 8.07 1.51 15.38
N LYS A 529 8.46 2.78 15.32
CA LYS A 529 8.70 3.45 14.05
C LYS A 529 10.11 3.11 13.53
N PRO A 530 10.32 3.08 12.20
CA PRO A 530 11.65 2.99 11.62
C PRO A 530 12.60 4.07 12.17
N GLU A 531 12.09 5.27 12.44
CA GLU A 531 12.84 6.39 13.03
C GLU A 531 13.38 6.06 14.42
N THR A 532 12.57 5.44 15.28
CA THR A 532 12.98 5.00 16.63
C THR A 532 14.08 3.96 16.56
N ILE A 533 13.98 2.99 15.65
CA ILE A 533 15.02 1.97 15.44
C ILE A 533 16.32 2.64 14.95
N ARG A 534 16.24 3.58 14.00
CA ARG A 534 17.42 4.34 13.54
C ARG A 534 18.04 5.18 14.66
N GLN A 535 17.22 5.78 15.52
CA GLN A 535 17.68 6.61 16.62
C GLN A 535 18.43 5.80 17.69
N ILE A 536 17.93 4.63 18.10
CA ILE A 536 18.66 3.80 19.06
C ILE A 536 19.98 3.28 18.47
N ILE A 537 20.01 2.90 17.18
CA ILE A 537 21.25 2.51 16.50
C ILE A 537 22.24 3.68 16.51
N LYS A 538 21.77 4.90 16.17
CA LYS A 538 22.60 6.11 16.18
C LYS A 538 23.22 6.36 17.56
N ILE A 539 22.40 6.32 18.63
CA ILE A 539 22.87 6.49 20.01
C ILE A 539 23.93 5.44 20.37
N HIS A 540 23.71 4.19 19.97
CA HIS A 540 24.62 3.09 20.24
C HIS A 540 25.99 3.30 19.58
N VAL A 541 25.99 3.66 18.29
CA VAL A 541 27.20 3.86 17.48
C VAL A 541 27.96 5.12 17.92
N GLU A 542 27.30 6.27 17.98
CA GLU A 542 27.94 7.55 18.31
C GLU A 542 28.56 7.54 19.71
N ARG A 543 27.94 6.80 20.64
CA ARG A 543 28.43 6.73 22.01
C ARG A 543 29.32 5.50 22.28
N GLN A 544 29.61 4.68 21.26
CA GLN A 544 30.45 3.48 21.34
C GLN A 544 30.08 2.57 22.51
N ARG A 545 28.82 2.13 22.56
CA ARG A 545 28.29 1.35 23.69
C ARG A 545 28.38 -0.14 23.43
N ALA A 546 28.59 -0.92 24.48
CA ALA A 546 28.47 -2.38 24.40
C ALA A 546 27.01 -2.80 24.23
N LEU A 547 26.12 -2.05 24.88
CA LEU A 547 24.70 -2.32 24.95
C LEU A 547 23.92 -1.01 25.00
N THR A 548 22.86 -0.92 24.21
CA THR A 548 21.86 0.14 24.27
C THR A 548 20.48 -0.50 24.20
N PHE A 549 19.53 -0.03 25.01
CA PHE A 549 18.17 -0.58 24.99
C PHE A 549 17.12 0.52 25.11
N VAL A 550 15.89 0.21 24.73
CA VAL A 550 14.77 1.13 24.86
C VAL A 550 14.04 0.91 26.19
N SER A 551 13.63 2.01 26.80
CA SER A 551 12.88 2.04 28.07
C SER A 551 11.64 2.89 27.91
N LEU A 552 10.64 2.67 28.75
CA LEU A 552 9.37 3.38 28.69
C LEU A 552 8.85 3.68 30.10
N MET A 553 8.21 4.83 30.29
CA MET A 553 7.49 5.13 31.52
C MET A 553 6.07 4.62 31.44
N LYS A 554 5.66 3.75 32.38
CA LYS A 554 4.30 3.20 32.46
C LYS A 554 3.62 3.52 33.78
N ASN A 555 2.39 4.03 33.68
CA ASN A 555 1.54 4.24 34.85
C ASN A 555 1.18 2.91 35.54
N ASN A 556 0.92 1.86 34.75
CA ASN A 556 0.76 0.50 35.25
C ASN A 556 1.85 -0.40 34.64
N PRO A 557 2.93 -0.69 35.38
CA PRO A 557 4.06 -1.48 34.88
C PRO A 557 3.87 -3.00 35.07
N THR A 558 2.71 -3.45 35.58
CA THR A 558 2.46 -4.86 35.89
C THR A 558 2.79 -5.78 34.73
N GLY A 559 3.64 -6.78 34.98
CA GLY A 559 3.99 -7.80 34.00
C GLY A 559 5.22 -7.49 33.14
N LEU A 560 5.87 -6.35 33.35
CA LEU A 560 7.03 -5.89 32.59
C LEU A 560 8.33 -5.93 33.41
N GLY A 561 9.49 -5.97 32.75
CA GLY A 561 10.77 -5.84 33.45
C GLY A 561 10.98 -4.41 33.96
N ARG A 562 11.49 -4.23 35.19
CA ARG A 562 11.74 -2.92 35.81
C ARG A 562 13.18 -2.48 35.58
N VAL A 563 13.36 -1.24 35.13
CA VAL A 563 14.69 -0.62 34.99
C VAL A 563 15.08 -0.01 36.32
N ILE A 564 16.12 -0.55 36.96
CA ILE A 564 16.57 -0.07 38.26
C ILE A 564 17.75 0.89 38.05
N ARG A 565 17.62 2.11 38.60
CA ARG A 565 18.68 3.11 38.59
C ARG A 565 19.21 3.35 40.00
N GLY A 566 20.53 3.53 40.11
CA GLY A 566 21.19 3.95 41.34
C GLY A 566 20.97 5.43 41.62
N LYS A 567 21.45 5.91 42.78
CA LYS A 567 21.32 7.32 43.19
C LYS A 567 21.98 8.31 42.22
N ASN A 568 22.96 7.85 41.44
CA ASN A 568 23.63 8.64 40.39
C ASN A 568 22.89 8.64 39.05
N GLY A 569 21.69 8.06 38.97
CA GLY A 569 20.89 7.94 37.75
C GLY A 569 21.35 6.87 36.76
N LEU A 570 22.47 6.18 37.05
CA LEU A 570 22.97 5.07 36.23
C LEU A 570 22.18 3.80 36.49
N ILE A 571 22.05 2.97 35.46
CA ILE A 571 21.33 1.70 35.52
C ILE A 571 22.17 0.70 36.29
N THR A 572 21.53 -0.02 37.23
CA THR A 572 22.18 -1.05 38.04
C THR A 572 21.77 -2.46 37.63
N LYS A 573 20.52 -2.65 37.19
CA LYS A 573 20.00 -3.90 36.62
C LYS A 573 18.64 -3.67 35.96
N ILE A 574 18.20 -4.65 35.18
CA ILE A 574 16.78 -4.85 34.87
C ILE A 574 16.33 -6.13 35.59
N VAL A 575 15.16 -6.08 36.23
CA VAL A 575 14.57 -7.24 36.91
C VAL A 575 13.21 -7.56 36.32
N GLU A 576 13.01 -8.83 35.95
CA GLU A 576 11.71 -9.31 35.47
C GLU A 576 10.65 -9.23 36.58
N GLU A 577 9.39 -8.96 36.24
CA GLU A 577 8.28 -8.82 37.21
C GLU A 577 8.20 -10.00 38.21
N ARG A 578 8.50 -11.22 37.74
CA ARG A 578 8.45 -12.45 38.54
C ARG A 578 9.56 -12.53 39.59
N ASP A 579 10.67 -11.81 39.37
CA ASP A 579 11.83 -11.78 40.24
C ASP A 579 11.92 -10.48 41.06
N ALA A 580 11.07 -9.50 40.78
CA ALA A 580 11.07 -8.20 41.43
C ALA A 580 10.51 -8.26 42.86
N THR A 581 11.16 -7.54 43.77
CA THR A 581 10.66 -7.24 45.12
C THR A 581 9.39 -6.37 45.08
N PRO A 582 8.57 -6.34 46.14
CA PRO A 582 7.41 -5.46 46.22
C PRO A 582 7.73 -3.99 45.93
N GLU A 583 8.89 -3.50 46.39
CA GLU A 583 9.36 -2.14 46.16
C GLU A 583 9.73 -1.92 44.69
N GLU A 584 10.48 -2.86 44.10
CA GLU A 584 10.87 -2.79 42.68
C GLU A 584 9.65 -2.80 41.75
N LYS A 585 8.59 -3.55 42.10
CA LYS A 585 7.35 -3.59 41.32
C LYS A 585 6.66 -2.24 41.18
N ASN A 586 6.90 -1.30 42.08
CA ASN A 586 6.35 0.06 42.01
C ASN A 586 7.11 0.99 41.06
N ILE A 587 8.28 0.58 40.54
CA ILE A 587 9.04 1.37 39.59
C ILE A 587 8.28 1.47 38.26
N LYS A 588 8.15 2.70 37.74
CA LYS A 588 7.39 2.98 36.52
C LYS A 588 8.21 2.86 35.24
N GLU A 589 9.54 2.96 35.33
CA GLU A 589 10.42 2.76 34.18
C GLU A 589 10.53 1.26 33.87
N VAL A 590 10.10 0.88 32.67
CA VAL A 590 10.04 -0.50 32.23
C VAL A 590 10.92 -0.74 31.01
N ASN A 591 11.34 -2.00 30.88
CA ASN A 591 12.01 -2.54 29.72
C ASN A 591 10.99 -2.96 28.67
N ASP A 592 11.21 -2.60 27.41
CA ASP A 592 10.26 -2.80 26.32
C ASP A 592 10.68 -3.89 25.31
N GLY A 593 11.90 -4.42 25.47
CA GLY A 593 12.41 -5.57 24.72
C GLY A 593 13.14 -5.25 23.41
N LEU A 594 13.55 -3.99 23.18
CA LEU A 594 14.43 -3.62 22.06
C LEU A 594 15.85 -3.31 22.53
N TYR A 595 16.82 -4.06 22.03
CA TYR A 595 18.24 -3.95 22.37
C TYR A 595 19.10 -3.81 21.12
N VAL A 596 20.18 -3.05 21.24
CA VAL A 596 21.26 -2.92 20.28
C VAL A 596 22.57 -3.25 21.00
N PHE A 597 23.30 -4.22 20.48
CA PHE A 597 24.55 -4.72 21.02
C PHE A 597 25.70 -4.49 20.04
N ASP A 598 26.88 -4.26 20.60
CA ASP A 598 28.12 -4.58 19.90
C ASP A 598 28.15 -6.10 19.69
N LYS A 599 28.24 -6.53 18.44
CA LYS A 599 28.07 -7.95 18.08
C LYS A 599 29.18 -8.82 18.68
N ASP A 600 30.42 -8.33 18.73
CA ASP A 600 31.55 -9.11 19.26
C ASP A 600 31.49 -9.23 20.78
N TRP A 601 31.07 -8.16 21.47
CA TRP A 601 30.78 -8.23 22.90
C TRP A 601 29.63 -9.19 23.18
N PHE A 602 28.54 -9.15 22.40
CA PHE A 602 27.43 -10.09 22.55
C PHE A 602 27.90 -11.55 22.41
N ALA A 603 28.70 -11.83 21.37
CA ALA A 603 29.23 -13.17 21.09
C ALA A 603 30.04 -13.75 22.27
N LYS A 604 30.86 -12.92 22.92
CA LYS A 604 31.70 -13.33 24.06
C LYS A 604 30.90 -13.60 25.34
N ASN A 605 29.68 -13.06 25.44
CA ASN A 605 28.93 -13.01 26.70
C ASN A 605 27.64 -13.84 26.72
N ILE A 606 26.99 -14.05 25.58
CA ILE A 606 25.67 -14.73 25.53
C ILE A 606 25.70 -16.15 26.11
N ASP A 607 26.83 -16.86 26.02
CA ASP A 607 26.99 -18.21 26.56
C ASP A 607 27.25 -18.23 28.07
N ASN A 608 27.59 -17.09 28.67
CA ASN A 608 27.85 -16.97 30.11
C ASN A 608 26.58 -16.62 30.91
N VAL A 609 25.44 -16.37 30.24
CA VAL A 609 24.16 -16.11 30.90
C VAL A 609 23.73 -17.35 31.68
N LYS A 610 23.48 -17.18 32.98
CA LYS A 610 23.08 -18.25 33.90
C LYS A 610 21.56 -18.42 33.95
N LYS A 611 21.09 -19.56 34.45
CA LYS A 611 19.66 -19.78 34.67
C LYS A 611 19.16 -18.93 35.84
N SER A 612 17.98 -18.37 35.69
CA SER A 612 17.22 -17.73 36.77
C SER A 612 16.72 -18.76 37.79
N LYS A 613 16.09 -18.28 38.86
CA LYS A 613 15.43 -19.14 39.87
C LYS A 613 14.32 -20.01 39.25
N GLN A 614 13.78 -19.58 38.12
CA GLN A 614 12.72 -20.24 37.35
C GLN A 614 13.29 -21.18 36.28
N GLY A 615 14.62 -21.27 36.15
CA GLY A 615 15.30 -22.15 35.20
C GLY A 615 15.38 -21.62 33.77
N GLU A 616 15.04 -20.34 33.54
CA GLU A 616 15.08 -19.66 32.24
C GLU A 616 16.38 -18.84 32.09
N TYR A 617 16.86 -18.61 30.86
CA TYR A 617 17.96 -17.69 30.59
C TYR A 617 17.40 -16.33 30.16
N TYR A 618 17.68 -15.26 30.92
CA TYR A 618 17.15 -13.94 30.64
C TYR A 618 18.15 -13.05 29.90
N LEU A 619 17.72 -12.47 28.77
CA LEU A 619 18.54 -11.56 27.98
C LEU A 619 18.98 -10.33 28.78
N VAL A 620 18.14 -9.89 29.72
CA VAL A 620 18.42 -8.76 30.60
C VAL A 620 19.63 -9.00 31.52
N ASP A 621 20.05 -10.25 31.75
CA ASP A 621 21.24 -10.54 32.55
C ASP A 621 22.53 -10.03 31.87
N LEU A 622 22.53 -9.84 30.55
CA LEU A 622 23.63 -9.19 29.83
C LEU A 622 23.84 -7.74 30.28
N ILE A 623 22.79 -7.04 30.74
CA ILE A 623 22.91 -5.69 31.27
C ILE A 623 23.73 -5.71 32.55
N LYS A 624 23.41 -6.64 33.46
CA LYS A 624 24.18 -6.82 34.69
C LYS A 624 25.63 -7.19 34.39
N MET A 625 25.85 -8.11 33.45
CA MET A 625 27.21 -8.49 33.04
C MET A 625 28.00 -7.32 32.45
N ALA A 626 27.37 -6.48 31.63
CA ALA A 626 27.99 -5.28 31.09
C ALA A 626 28.41 -4.31 32.21
N ILE A 627 27.56 -4.13 33.24
CA ILE A 627 27.87 -3.31 34.42
C ILE A 627 29.03 -3.91 35.21
N ASP A 628 28.98 -5.21 35.51
CA ASP A 628 30.02 -5.93 36.27
C ASP A 628 31.38 -5.87 35.55
N GLN A 629 31.38 -5.79 34.21
CA GLN A 629 32.58 -5.63 33.37
C GLN A 629 33.03 -4.16 33.21
N GLY A 630 32.33 -3.20 33.81
CA GLY A 630 32.63 -1.76 33.66
C GLY A 630 32.32 -1.21 32.26
N MET A 631 31.49 -1.89 31.48
CA MET A 631 31.15 -1.47 30.13
C MET A 631 30.20 -0.26 30.13
N ARG A 632 30.37 0.60 29.13
CA ARG A 632 29.50 1.77 28.92
C ARG A 632 28.21 1.35 28.21
N MET A 633 27.07 1.64 28.84
CA MET A 633 25.74 1.42 28.27
C MET A 633 25.04 2.74 27.96
N ALA A 634 23.94 2.66 27.20
CA ALA A 634 23.02 3.78 27.00
C ALA A 634 21.57 3.29 27.02
N THR A 635 20.65 4.21 27.30
CA THR A 635 19.21 4.00 27.15
C THR A 635 18.64 5.04 26.22
N TYR A 636 17.65 4.62 25.44
CA TYR A 636 16.71 5.52 24.78
C TYR A 636 15.37 5.39 25.49
N THR A 637 14.86 6.45 26.11
CA THR A 637 13.55 6.43 26.77
C THR A 637 12.52 6.95 25.77
N LEU A 638 11.52 6.12 25.45
CA LEU A 638 10.43 6.55 24.59
C LEU A 638 9.71 7.74 25.22
N PRO A 639 9.34 8.77 24.42
CA PRO A 639 8.63 9.94 24.93
C PRO A 639 7.27 9.58 25.56
N ASP A 640 6.58 8.63 24.95
CA ASP A 640 5.27 8.12 25.35
C ASP A 640 5.12 6.65 24.92
N ASP A 641 3.98 6.05 25.21
CA ASP A 641 3.72 4.66 24.84
C ASP A 641 3.14 4.48 23.44
N SER A 642 3.05 5.50 22.58
CA SER A 642 2.46 5.39 21.23
C SER A 642 3.17 4.36 20.34
N GLU A 643 4.46 4.12 20.56
CA GLU A 643 5.30 3.19 19.80
C GLU A 643 5.47 1.81 20.46
N TRP A 644 4.74 1.53 21.55
CA TRP A 644 4.84 0.26 22.24
C TRP A 644 3.49 -0.25 22.77
N GLN A 645 3.21 -1.54 22.64
CA GLN A 645 2.03 -2.17 23.23
C GLN A 645 2.38 -3.62 23.61
N GLY A 646 2.31 -3.95 24.89
CA GLY A 646 2.37 -5.34 25.34
C GLY A 646 1.12 -6.09 24.89
N ILE A 647 1.29 -7.24 24.23
CA ILE A 647 0.19 -8.03 23.65
C ILE A 647 0.29 -9.47 24.11
N ASN A 648 -0.16 -9.81 25.30
CA ASN A 648 -0.09 -11.16 25.87
C ASN A 648 -1.46 -11.84 26.01
N THR A 649 -2.55 -11.07 26.01
CA THR A 649 -3.92 -11.58 26.12
C THR A 649 -4.79 -11.13 24.93
N PRO A 650 -5.97 -11.75 24.71
CA PRO A 650 -6.92 -11.28 23.71
C PRO A 650 -7.37 -9.83 23.91
N GLU A 651 -7.53 -9.39 25.16
CA GLU A 651 -7.91 -8.01 25.50
C GLU A 651 -6.81 -7.02 25.10
N GLU A 652 -5.54 -7.38 25.28
CA GLU A 652 -4.39 -6.57 24.85
C GLU A 652 -4.23 -6.57 23.33
N LEU A 653 -4.56 -7.68 22.65
CA LEU A 653 -4.60 -7.73 21.19
C LEU A 653 -5.68 -6.79 20.62
N GLU A 654 -6.84 -6.71 21.26
CA GLU A 654 -7.90 -5.76 20.86
C GLU A 654 -7.47 -4.31 21.07
N LYS A 655 -6.80 -4.00 22.19
CA LYS A 655 -6.19 -2.68 22.40
C LYS A 655 -5.17 -2.33 21.32
N ALA A 656 -4.34 -3.31 20.93
CA ALA A 656 -3.39 -3.13 19.83
C ALA A 656 -4.10 -2.89 18.50
N ARG A 657 -5.21 -3.58 18.23
CA ARG A 657 -6.04 -3.36 17.03
C ARG A 657 -6.56 -1.92 16.99
N ILE A 658 -7.19 -1.45 18.06
CA ILE A 658 -7.72 -0.07 18.16
C ILE A 658 -6.60 0.95 17.97
N LYS A 659 -5.47 0.78 18.67
CA LYS A 659 -4.32 1.68 18.56
C LYS A 659 -3.72 1.74 17.16
N MET A 660 -3.63 0.59 16.48
CA MET A 660 -3.15 0.56 15.10
C MET A 660 -4.17 1.16 14.13
N GLU A 661 -5.46 0.93 14.37
CA GLU A 661 -6.55 1.54 13.60
C GLU A 661 -6.52 3.08 13.69
N GLU A 662 -6.29 3.64 14.88
CA GLU A 662 -6.05 5.08 15.08
C GLU A 662 -4.82 5.56 14.30
N ARG A 663 -3.73 4.78 14.31
CA ARG A 663 -2.48 5.12 13.60
C ARG A 663 -2.63 5.07 12.08
N LEU A 664 -3.40 4.13 11.55
CA LEU A 664 -3.70 4.05 10.13
C LEU A 664 -4.59 5.22 9.68
N GLY A 665 -5.27 5.86 10.63
CA GLY A 665 -6.33 6.82 10.37
C GLY A 665 -7.51 6.07 9.78
N THR A 666 -8.55 5.80 10.59
CA THR A 666 -9.79 5.28 10.01
C THR A 666 -10.25 6.25 8.94
N PHE A 667 -10.30 5.75 7.70
CA PHE A 667 -11.21 6.26 6.69
C PHE A 667 -12.63 6.08 7.26
N ASN A 668 -13.06 7.04 8.07
CA ASN A 668 -14.46 7.34 8.25
C ASN A 668 -14.94 7.93 6.91
N GLU A 669 -15.15 7.07 5.91
CA GLU A 669 -15.92 7.42 4.70
C GLU A 669 -17.26 6.70 4.67
#